data_AF-A0AAU9QWM6-F1
#
_entry.id   AF-A0AAU9QWM6-F1
#
_cell.length_a   1.000
_cell.length_b   1.000
_cell.length_c   1.000
_cell.angle_alpha   90.00
_cell.angle_beta   90.00
_cell.angle_gamma   90.00
#
_symmetry.space_group_name_H-M   'P 1'
#
loop_
_entity.id
_entity.type
_entity.pdbx_description
1 polymer ?
#
loop_
_entity_poly.entity_id
_entity_poly.type
_entity_poly.pdbx_seq_one_letter_code
_entity_poly.pdbx_strand_id
1 'polypeptide(L)'
;MIELHQKKYSSCYLSNRNFATSQTGKGHTNLIDFSSINAFNKGPRESFEDLICVLARRENPKNGLEFQPNDGCGGDGGVEALWILNNGRKIGYQAKYFTSIGDSQWSQMDESVEQALKVHPELQTYIFAIPKDLTPPRGTKGKSQREKWDERVNKWKDWAEKKSIDIKFELWSETTLKEMLLRKENAALIKFWFGGDVLNDSWFEDQISTAKRALDDRFNPHDHVEVSVESLFDTIARGPGTTEQLIDAFNGLEESRVPTIELSSTDLAPDADALLIANEAWRELVQLKGSFTHDFTEEWNIEATAIILGRLQDAVWKLERQYASVDKGILIEDDKSKLENVRTSLRALSSSCSSLSEILRDPNFIAETLRCAVIYGPAGAGKSHILGQIAEQRTRSGLPTVLTLGQSFSTSVFWEQFGGICGLEGRTVDDVLGPLNTAGERKGERTILLFDAINEGVGAHYWKCNLPEIVNAIQKYPYLSAVFSCRDEYLPYAVPDSLLEKLPKYRINGFSTPEEMERAAIRYLDTKGIARPNTPWLSPEFNNPLFLKTTSEALQAKGFTEFPRGLNGISQTMALYLDALSWRTGIQTANSATISNSIKKCVGQVASMMAMNGCDFIEVEDAIAIADESFKGRTAPEGKTWLQVLIETSLFRRDPPPYSECFDPFNPPSELVRFSFQRFQDHLMATSLLSKVSRDQLNTAFDAGFPLNFLFYDGKPDHGLHYQYTGLVSALSTIYPEKLGVEFAKTLPDWELHWERDQSLRRFSR
;
A
#
# COMPACT_ATOMS: atom_id res chain seq x y z
N MET A 1 8.28 9.81 53.83
CA MET A 1 7.98 10.88 52.85
C MET A 1 7.56 10.23 51.54
N ILE A 2 6.44 9.55 51.62
CA ILE A 2 5.65 8.90 50.58
C ILE A 2 4.24 9.37 50.96
N GLU A 3 3.44 9.78 49.97
CA GLU A 3 2.24 10.64 50.09
C GLU A 3 2.54 12.13 50.04
N LEU A 4 2.73 12.64 48.82
CA LEU A 4 2.32 13.97 48.35
C LEU A 4 3.02 14.17 47.00
N HIS A 5 2.49 13.62 45.91
CA HIS A 5 2.67 14.13 44.52
C HIS A 5 1.74 13.47 43.49
N GLN A 6 0.56 13.00 43.90
CA GLN A 6 -0.45 12.37 43.02
C GLN A 6 -1.73 13.22 42.84
N LYS A 7 -1.60 14.55 42.87
CA LYS A 7 -2.70 15.48 42.57
C LYS A 7 -2.19 16.67 41.75
N LYS A 8 -1.96 16.48 40.44
CA LYS A 8 -1.88 17.57 39.46
C LYS A 8 -1.94 17.15 37.98
N TYR A 9 -2.70 16.11 37.63
CA TYR A 9 -3.07 15.83 36.22
C TYR A 9 -4.47 15.18 36.17
N SER A 10 -5.50 15.95 36.54
CA SER A 10 -6.92 15.58 36.38
C SER A 10 -7.78 16.84 36.56
N SER A 11 -7.67 17.78 35.62
CA SER A 11 -8.59 18.93 35.53
C SER A 11 -8.42 19.64 34.18
N CYS A 12 -8.81 18.97 33.09
CA CYS A 12 -9.15 19.66 31.84
C CYS A 12 -10.03 18.80 30.92
N TYR A 13 -10.98 18.06 31.49
CA TYR A 13 -12.04 17.37 30.74
C TYR A 13 -13.23 17.24 31.67
N LEU A 14 -14.04 18.30 31.80
CA LEU A 14 -15.41 18.30 32.35
C LEU A 14 -15.89 19.76 32.50
N SER A 15 -16.12 20.44 31.37
CA SER A 15 -17.13 21.50 31.30
C SER A 15 -17.50 21.72 29.83
N ASN A 16 -18.61 21.11 29.41
CA ASN A 16 -19.52 21.57 28.37
C ASN A 16 -20.65 20.53 28.23
N ARG A 17 -21.42 20.38 29.32
CA ARG A 17 -22.78 19.84 29.28
C ARG A 17 -23.68 20.97 29.77
N ASN A 18 -24.23 21.74 28.82
CA ASN A 18 -25.49 22.48 28.85
C ASN A 18 -25.44 23.59 27.78
N PHE A 19 -26.59 23.82 27.12
CA PHE A 19 -26.80 24.46 25.80
C PHE A 19 -26.59 23.47 24.63
N ALA A 20 -27.57 23.07 23.82
CA ALA A 20 -28.91 23.59 23.59
C ALA A 20 -29.90 22.44 23.28
N THR A 21 -30.98 22.37 24.06
CA THR A 21 -32.26 21.81 23.62
C THR A 21 -32.91 22.83 22.69
N SER A 22 -32.57 22.81 21.40
CA SER A 22 -33.31 23.55 20.38
C SER A 22 -33.46 22.73 19.11
N GLN A 23 -34.70 22.26 18.88
CA GLN A 23 -35.29 21.99 17.57
C GLN A 23 -34.46 21.21 16.54
N THR A 24 -34.23 19.91 16.74
CA THR A 24 -33.64 19.03 15.70
C THR A 24 -34.66 18.08 15.04
N GLY A 25 -35.94 18.14 15.41
CA GLY A 25 -36.95 17.17 14.94
C GLY A 25 -37.67 17.49 13.63
N LYS A 26 -37.39 18.61 12.95
CA LYS A 26 -38.18 19.05 11.76
C LYS A 26 -37.36 19.39 10.50
N GLY A 27 -36.03 19.21 10.52
CA GLY A 27 -35.14 19.63 9.41
C GLY A 27 -34.74 18.54 8.41
N HIS A 28 -34.80 17.26 8.77
CA HIS A 28 -34.16 16.20 7.96
C HIS A 28 -35.01 15.62 6.83
N THR A 29 -36.34 15.73 6.86
CA THR A 29 -37.21 15.23 5.80
C THR A 29 -37.23 16.10 4.54
N ASN A 30 -36.73 17.34 4.62
CA ASN A 30 -36.54 18.25 3.47
C ASN A 30 -35.19 18.08 2.76
N LEU A 31 -34.33 17.15 3.21
CA LEU A 31 -32.95 17.00 2.68
C LEU A 31 -32.83 16.02 1.50
N ILE A 32 -33.82 15.13 1.32
CA ILE A 32 -33.78 14.09 0.28
C ILE A 32 -34.83 14.44 -0.78
N ASP A 33 -34.37 15.03 -1.87
CA ASP A 33 -35.12 15.21 -3.10
C ASP A 33 -34.43 14.40 -4.21
N PHE A 34 -35.10 13.35 -4.68
CA PHE A 34 -34.55 12.50 -5.74
C PHE A 34 -34.39 13.24 -7.07
N SER A 35 -35.05 14.38 -7.27
CA SER A 35 -34.82 15.23 -8.44
C SER A 35 -33.50 16.00 -8.39
N SER A 36 -32.91 16.15 -7.19
CA SER A 36 -31.59 16.75 -6.96
C SER A 36 -30.52 15.71 -6.65
N ILE A 37 -30.73 14.45 -7.04
CA ILE A 37 -29.71 13.41 -6.88
C ILE A 37 -28.46 13.80 -7.68
N ASN A 38 -27.29 13.68 -7.04
CA ASN A 38 -26.01 13.96 -7.66
C ASN A 38 -25.82 13.05 -8.87
N ALA A 39 -25.51 13.66 -10.00
CA ALA A 39 -25.12 12.96 -11.21
C ALA A 39 -23.61 12.71 -11.15
N PHE A 40 -23.19 11.45 -11.06
CA PHE A 40 -21.77 11.10 -11.11
C PHE A 40 -21.24 11.11 -12.55
N ASN A 41 -21.01 9.94 -13.16
CA ASN A 41 -20.35 9.85 -14.45
C ASN A 41 -21.33 9.91 -15.63
N LYS A 42 -22.50 9.29 -15.48
CA LYS A 42 -23.42 9.01 -16.60
C LYS A 42 -24.85 9.54 -16.36
N GLY A 43 -24.98 10.46 -15.40
CA GLY A 43 -26.23 11.21 -15.16
C GLY A 43 -27.07 10.72 -13.97
N PRO A 44 -28.18 11.42 -13.67
CA PRO A 44 -29.03 11.15 -12.50
C PRO A 44 -29.69 9.77 -12.52
N ARG A 45 -30.05 9.26 -13.69
CA ARG A 45 -30.69 7.94 -13.84
C ARG A 45 -29.78 6.83 -13.33
N GLU A 46 -28.55 6.81 -13.80
CA GLU A 46 -27.58 5.78 -13.41
C GLU A 46 -27.12 5.97 -11.97
N SER A 47 -27.03 7.22 -11.51
CA SER A 47 -26.74 7.51 -10.10
C SER A 47 -27.85 6.99 -9.17
N PHE A 48 -29.10 6.97 -9.65
CA PHE A 48 -30.21 6.32 -8.95
C PHE A 48 -30.11 4.79 -9.03
N GLU A 49 -29.77 4.21 -10.18
CA GLU A 49 -29.51 2.76 -10.32
C GLU A 49 -28.41 2.31 -9.32
N ASP A 50 -27.28 3.00 -9.28
CA ASP A 50 -26.19 2.81 -8.31
C ASP A 50 -26.68 2.87 -6.85
N LEU A 51 -27.51 3.86 -6.51
CA LEU A 51 -28.08 3.99 -5.16
C LEU A 51 -28.93 2.77 -4.79
N ILE A 52 -29.75 2.29 -5.73
CA ILE A 52 -30.59 1.12 -5.51
C ILE A 52 -29.75 -0.14 -5.36
N CYS A 53 -28.67 -0.31 -6.11
CA CYS A 53 -27.75 -1.42 -5.93
C CYS A 53 -27.12 -1.42 -4.52
N VAL A 54 -26.68 -0.26 -4.03
CA VAL A 54 -26.13 -0.12 -2.68
C VAL A 54 -27.18 -0.43 -1.60
N LEU A 55 -28.39 0.11 -1.72
CA LEU A 55 -29.48 -0.19 -0.80
C LEU A 55 -29.89 -1.67 -0.84
N ALA A 56 -29.97 -2.27 -2.03
CA ALA A 56 -30.29 -3.68 -2.21
C ALA A 56 -29.25 -4.60 -1.56
N ARG A 57 -27.96 -4.26 -1.67
CA ARG A 57 -26.89 -4.99 -0.96
C ARG A 57 -27.06 -4.89 0.56
N ARG A 58 -27.36 -3.69 1.08
CA ARG A 58 -27.56 -3.45 2.52
C ARG A 58 -28.84 -4.11 3.07
N GLU A 59 -29.87 -4.28 2.25
CA GLU A 59 -31.08 -5.05 2.57
C GLU A 59 -30.86 -6.56 2.41
N ASN A 60 -29.86 -7.10 3.11
CA ASN A 60 -29.50 -8.51 3.02
C ASN A 60 -30.67 -9.42 3.47
N PRO A 61 -31.22 -10.26 2.57
CA PRO A 61 -32.31 -11.18 2.92
C PRO A 61 -31.81 -12.28 3.86
N LYS A 62 -32.66 -12.77 4.77
CA LYS A 62 -32.29 -13.79 5.79
C LYS A 62 -31.63 -15.07 5.25
N ASN A 63 -31.85 -15.41 3.98
CA ASN A 63 -31.27 -16.59 3.31
C ASN A 63 -30.42 -16.19 2.09
N GLY A 64 -29.89 -14.97 2.07
CA GLY A 64 -28.98 -14.49 1.03
C GLY A 64 -27.69 -15.30 1.03
N LEU A 65 -27.32 -15.80 -0.14
CA LEU A 65 -26.07 -16.49 -0.40
C LEU A 65 -25.05 -15.54 -1.03
N GLU A 66 -25.48 -14.80 -2.06
CA GLU A 66 -24.58 -13.97 -2.87
C GLU A 66 -25.36 -12.78 -3.45
N PHE A 67 -24.73 -11.61 -3.44
CA PHE A 67 -25.23 -10.40 -4.11
C PHE A 67 -24.47 -10.17 -5.41
N GLN A 68 -25.19 -10.00 -6.51
CA GLN A 68 -24.65 -9.80 -7.85
C GLN A 68 -25.17 -8.47 -8.42
N PRO A 69 -24.36 -7.39 -8.44
CA PRO A 69 -24.67 -6.21 -9.23
C PRO A 69 -24.56 -6.53 -10.73
N ASN A 70 -25.36 -5.87 -11.55
CA ASN A 70 -25.33 -6.05 -13.00
C ASN A 70 -24.70 -4.81 -13.65
N ASP A 71 -23.48 -4.95 -14.17
CA ASP A 71 -22.70 -3.80 -14.69
C ASP A 71 -23.05 -3.41 -16.14
N GLY A 72 -24.17 -3.91 -16.68
CA GLY A 72 -24.70 -3.55 -18.01
C GLY A 72 -23.89 -4.08 -19.21
N CYS A 73 -22.73 -4.72 -19.01
CA CYS A 73 -21.91 -5.34 -20.04
C CYS A 73 -22.52 -6.66 -20.55
N GLY A 74 -23.62 -6.61 -21.30
CA GLY A 74 -24.22 -7.80 -21.92
C GLY A 74 -25.70 -7.72 -22.29
N GLY A 75 -26.34 -6.58 -22.06
CA GLY A 75 -27.79 -6.44 -22.09
C GLY A 75 -28.34 -6.59 -20.68
N ASP A 76 -29.07 -5.57 -20.21
CA ASP A 76 -29.77 -5.60 -18.95
C ASP A 76 -30.74 -6.79 -18.96
N GLY A 77 -30.50 -7.81 -18.14
CA GLY A 77 -31.39 -8.97 -17.98
C GLY A 77 -32.77 -8.60 -17.42
N GLY A 78 -33.19 -7.33 -17.50
CA GLY A 78 -34.32 -6.76 -16.80
C GLY A 78 -34.05 -6.55 -15.30
N VAL A 79 -32.80 -6.50 -14.86
CA VAL A 79 -32.44 -6.28 -13.44
C VAL A 79 -31.15 -5.47 -13.34
N GLU A 80 -31.07 -4.61 -12.31
CA GLU A 80 -29.85 -3.87 -11.94
C GLU A 80 -29.00 -4.67 -10.93
N ALA A 81 -29.65 -5.51 -10.11
CA ALA A 81 -28.96 -6.38 -9.17
C ALA A 81 -29.80 -7.62 -8.81
N LEU A 82 -29.12 -8.65 -8.32
CA LEU A 82 -29.72 -9.91 -7.86
C LEU A 82 -29.17 -10.29 -6.49
N TRP A 83 -30.06 -10.81 -5.64
CA TRP A 83 -29.69 -11.65 -4.51
C TRP A 83 -29.99 -13.10 -4.85
N ILE A 84 -28.97 -13.96 -4.84
CA ILE A 84 -29.12 -15.41 -4.91
C ILE A 84 -29.37 -15.92 -3.49
N LEU A 85 -30.39 -16.76 -3.32
CA LEU A 85 -30.75 -17.35 -2.05
C LEU A 85 -30.18 -18.77 -1.92
N ASN A 86 -30.03 -19.27 -0.71
CA ASN A 86 -29.52 -20.63 -0.41
C ASN A 86 -30.28 -21.77 -1.11
N ASN A 87 -31.52 -21.54 -1.54
CA ASN A 87 -32.35 -22.51 -2.26
C ASN A 87 -32.24 -22.37 -3.80
N GLY A 88 -31.32 -21.54 -4.30
CA GLY A 88 -31.13 -21.23 -5.73
C GLY A 88 -32.15 -20.25 -6.32
N ARG A 89 -33.16 -19.81 -5.55
CA ARG A 89 -34.10 -18.76 -5.99
C ARG A 89 -33.44 -17.38 -5.92
N LYS A 90 -34.00 -16.43 -6.67
CA LYS A 90 -33.42 -15.08 -6.80
C LYS A 90 -34.39 -13.98 -6.37
N ILE A 91 -33.85 -12.90 -5.81
CA ILE A 91 -34.56 -11.62 -5.65
C ILE A 91 -33.95 -10.63 -6.65
N GLY A 92 -34.75 -10.14 -7.59
CA GLY A 92 -34.32 -9.14 -8.57
C GLY A 92 -34.68 -7.73 -8.15
N TYR A 93 -33.83 -6.78 -8.51
CA TYR A 93 -34.03 -5.36 -8.26
C TYR A 93 -34.00 -4.61 -9.60
N GLN A 94 -35.00 -3.78 -9.85
CA GLN A 94 -35.06 -2.90 -11.01
C GLN A 94 -35.27 -1.47 -10.57
N ALA A 95 -34.28 -0.63 -10.80
CA ALA A 95 -34.43 0.80 -10.61
C ALA A 95 -35.11 1.42 -11.84
N LYS A 96 -36.03 2.36 -11.62
CA LYS A 96 -36.63 3.20 -12.67
C LYS A 96 -36.72 4.63 -12.17
N TYR A 97 -35.83 5.49 -12.68
CA TYR A 97 -35.79 6.91 -12.32
C TYR A 97 -36.91 7.70 -13.01
N PHE A 98 -38.13 7.61 -12.48
CA PHE A 98 -39.34 8.23 -13.03
C PHE A 98 -39.81 9.42 -12.18
N THR A 99 -39.68 10.63 -12.71
CA THR A 99 -40.22 11.86 -12.09
C THR A 99 -41.74 12.00 -12.28
N SER A 100 -42.29 11.33 -13.30
CA SER A 100 -43.72 11.18 -13.55
C SER A 100 -44.02 9.79 -14.12
N ILE A 101 -45.24 9.30 -13.93
CA ILE A 101 -45.66 7.97 -14.38
C ILE A 101 -46.86 8.10 -15.30
N GLY A 102 -46.61 7.95 -16.60
CA GLY A 102 -47.59 7.83 -17.67
C GLY A 102 -47.51 6.48 -18.37
N ASP A 103 -48.21 6.34 -19.50
CA ASP A 103 -48.32 5.06 -20.20
C ASP A 103 -46.96 4.56 -20.73
N SER A 104 -46.03 5.45 -21.12
CA SER A 104 -44.68 5.08 -21.53
C SER A 104 -43.86 4.46 -20.39
N GLN A 105 -43.97 4.99 -19.16
CA GLN A 105 -43.26 4.42 -18.01
C GLN A 105 -43.80 3.05 -17.65
N TRP A 106 -45.12 2.86 -17.73
CA TRP A 106 -45.74 1.55 -17.55
C TRP A 106 -45.26 0.52 -18.59
N SER A 107 -45.13 0.93 -19.87
CA SER A 107 -44.58 0.05 -20.91
C SER A 107 -43.12 -0.32 -20.66
N GLN A 108 -42.28 0.61 -20.21
CA GLN A 108 -40.89 0.28 -19.85
C GLN A 108 -40.78 -0.73 -18.70
N MET A 109 -41.72 -0.69 -17.74
CA MET A 109 -41.77 -1.68 -16.67
C MET A 109 -42.23 -3.04 -17.19
N ASP A 110 -43.23 -3.08 -18.08
CA ASP A 110 -43.62 -4.32 -18.76
C ASP A 110 -42.43 -4.97 -19.48
N GLU A 111 -41.66 -4.18 -20.24
CA GLU A 111 -40.47 -4.64 -20.98
C GLU A 111 -39.42 -5.24 -20.04
N SER A 112 -39.12 -4.56 -18.92
CA SER A 112 -38.21 -5.08 -17.90
C SER A 112 -38.70 -6.40 -17.29
N VAL A 113 -40.00 -6.54 -17.02
CA VAL A 113 -40.57 -7.81 -16.52
C VAL A 113 -40.46 -8.93 -17.55
N GLU A 114 -40.80 -8.65 -18.81
CA GLU A 114 -40.74 -9.67 -19.86
C GLU A 114 -39.32 -10.22 -20.03
N GLN A 115 -38.33 -9.32 -19.99
CA GLN A 115 -36.92 -9.67 -20.07
C GLN A 115 -36.43 -10.40 -18.80
N ALA A 116 -36.77 -9.92 -17.60
CA ALA A 116 -36.42 -10.58 -16.34
C ALA A 116 -36.95 -12.02 -16.26
N LEU A 117 -38.21 -12.23 -16.64
CA LEU A 117 -38.82 -13.57 -16.69
C LEU A 117 -38.23 -14.47 -17.80
N LYS A 118 -37.49 -13.92 -18.75
CA LYS A 118 -36.80 -14.69 -19.80
C LYS A 118 -35.40 -15.09 -19.34
N VAL A 119 -34.66 -14.16 -18.73
CA VAL A 119 -33.25 -14.35 -18.35
C VAL A 119 -33.11 -15.03 -16.99
N HIS A 120 -34.04 -14.78 -16.06
CA HIS A 120 -33.97 -15.23 -14.67
C HIS A 120 -35.23 -16.00 -14.25
N PRO A 121 -35.41 -17.26 -14.71
CA PRO A 121 -36.57 -18.08 -14.37
C PRO A 121 -36.63 -18.44 -12.87
N GLU A 122 -35.53 -18.28 -12.12
CA GLU A 122 -35.48 -18.58 -10.69
C GLU A 122 -35.96 -17.44 -9.80
N LEU A 123 -36.41 -16.32 -10.37
CA LEU A 123 -36.93 -15.18 -9.61
C LEU A 123 -38.10 -15.60 -8.71
N GLN A 124 -37.98 -15.29 -7.42
CA GLN A 124 -39.03 -15.45 -6.41
C GLN A 124 -39.66 -14.10 -6.05
N THR A 125 -38.85 -13.06 -5.98
CA THR A 125 -39.31 -11.69 -5.73
C THR A 125 -38.66 -10.76 -6.74
N TYR A 126 -39.42 -9.81 -7.25
CA TYR A 126 -38.91 -8.79 -8.15
C TYR A 126 -39.39 -7.41 -7.69
N ILE A 127 -38.41 -6.56 -7.35
CA ILE A 127 -38.61 -5.30 -6.66
C ILE A 127 -38.36 -4.16 -7.64
N PHE A 128 -39.37 -3.32 -7.85
CA PHE A 128 -39.20 -2.06 -8.56
C PHE A 128 -38.89 -0.94 -7.56
N ALA A 129 -37.79 -0.22 -7.79
CA ALA A 129 -37.46 0.99 -7.06
C ALA A 129 -37.75 2.23 -7.90
N ILE A 130 -38.60 3.12 -7.39
CA ILE A 130 -39.06 4.32 -8.09
C ILE A 130 -38.96 5.52 -7.13
N PRO A 131 -38.37 6.65 -7.54
CA PRO A 131 -38.22 7.84 -6.70
C PRO A 131 -39.53 8.65 -6.59
N LYS A 132 -40.68 7.96 -6.54
CA LYS A 132 -42.01 8.60 -6.49
C LYS A 132 -43.02 7.69 -5.80
N ASP A 133 -43.85 8.27 -4.95
CA ASP A 133 -45.04 7.60 -4.42
C ASP A 133 -46.16 7.54 -5.47
N LEU A 134 -46.81 6.37 -5.58
CA LEU A 134 -47.96 6.20 -6.46
C LEU A 134 -49.18 6.92 -5.88
N THR A 135 -49.89 7.67 -6.73
CA THR A 135 -51.15 8.31 -6.33
C THR A 135 -52.16 7.27 -5.83
N PRO A 136 -52.76 7.47 -4.63
CA PRO A 136 -53.76 6.55 -4.08
C PRO A 136 -55.10 6.67 -4.81
N PRO A 137 -56.02 5.69 -4.63
CA PRO A 137 -57.38 5.78 -5.15
C PRO A 137 -58.11 7.01 -4.58
N ARG A 138 -58.67 7.86 -5.46
CA ARG A 138 -59.40 9.09 -5.07
C ARG A 138 -60.90 9.07 -5.40
N GLY A 139 -61.42 7.96 -5.92
CA GLY A 139 -62.86 7.81 -6.22
C GLY A 139 -63.41 8.69 -7.37
N THR A 140 -62.54 9.37 -8.12
CA THR A 140 -62.90 10.20 -9.29
C THR A 140 -62.82 9.42 -10.61
N LYS A 141 -63.37 9.94 -11.72
CA LYS A 141 -63.26 9.32 -13.06
C LYS A 141 -61.78 9.14 -13.48
N GLY A 142 -61.34 7.88 -13.58
CA GLY A 142 -59.98 7.47 -13.99
C GLY A 142 -59.30 6.59 -12.95
N LYS A 143 -58.44 5.66 -13.37
CA LYS A 143 -57.67 4.79 -12.47
C LYS A 143 -56.49 5.56 -11.88
N SER A 144 -56.31 5.46 -10.57
CA SER A 144 -55.12 5.94 -9.86
C SER A 144 -53.86 5.15 -10.25
N GLN A 145 -52.68 5.70 -9.98
CA GLN A 145 -51.43 4.99 -10.28
C GLN A 145 -51.29 3.72 -9.44
N ARG A 146 -51.85 3.69 -8.22
CA ARG A 146 -51.88 2.48 -7.41
C ARG A 146 -52.75 1.38 -8.02
N GLU A 147 -53.96 1.72 -8.46
CA GLU A 147 -54.83 0.77 -9.18
C GLU A 147 -54.17 0.26 -10.46
N LYS A 148 -53.49 1.13 -11.22
CA LYS A 148 -52.72 0.73 -12.40
C LYS A 148 -51.58 -0.22 -12.05
N TRP A 149 -50.83 0.02 -10.97
CA TRP A 149 -49.78 -0.91 -10.50
C TRP A 149 -50.36 -2.27 -10.14
N ASP A 150 -51.46 -2.32 -9.38
CA ASP A 150 -52.06 -3.59 -8.96
C ASP A 150 -52.57 -4.40 -10.17
N GLU A 151 -53.15 -3.74 -11.19
CA GLU A 151 -53.53 -4.38 -12.46
C GLU A 151 -52.31 -4.91 -13.23
N ARG A 152 -51.21 -4.16 -13.24
CA ARG A 152 -49.96 -4.58 -13.88
C ARG A 152 -49.34 -5.76 -13.15
N VAL A 153 -49.33 -5.78 -11.82
CA VAL A 153 -48.86 -6.93 -11.03
C VAL A 153 -49.66 -8.19 -11.37
N ASN A 154 -50.98 -8.09 -11.51
CA ASN A 154 -51.79 -9.24 -11.94
C ASN A 154 -51.39 -9.70 -13.35
N LYS A 155 -51.29 -8.76 -14.31
CA LYS A 155 -50.83 -9.03 -15.68
C LYS A 155 -49.45 -9.71 -15.71
N TRP A 156 -48.50 -9.25 -14.89
CA TRP A 156 -47.15 -9.78 -14.81
C TRP A 156 -47.11 -11.17 -14.16
N LYS A 157 -47.95 -11.41 -13.16
CA LYS A 157 -48.13 -12.76 -12.58
C LYS A 157 -48.71 -13.74 -13.60
N ASP A 158 -49.68 -13.32 -14.40
CA ASP A 158 -50.21 -14.16 -15.49
C ASP A 158 -49.12 -14.51 -16.52
N TRP A 159 -48.18 -13.58 -16.79
CA TRP A 159 -47.03 -13.84 -17.65
C TRP A 159 -46.04 -14.84 -17.04
N ALA A 160 -45.77 -14.71 -15.73
CA ALA A 160 -44.89 -15.61 -15.00
C ALA A 160 -45.48 -17.03 -14.90
N GLU A 161 -46.78 -17.15 -14.61
CA GLU A 161 -47.49 -18.43 -14.52
C GLU A 161 -47.46 -19.20 -15.85
N LYS A 162 -47.59 -18.52 -16.99
CA LYS A 162 -47.43 -19.12 -18.33
C LYS A 162 -46.03 -19.71 -18.57
N LYS A 163 -45.03 -19.27 -17.81
CA LYS A 163 -43.66 -19.79 -17.83
C LYS A 163 -43.38 -20.73 -16.64
N SER A 164 -44.40 -21.08 -15.85
CA SER A 164 -44.28 -21.87 -14.62
C SER A 164 -43.38 -21.22 -13.56
N ILE A 165 -43.33 -19.89 -13.52
CA ILE A 165 -42.57 -19.11 -12.54
C ILE A 165 -43.53 -18.55 -11.49
N ASP A 166 -43.34 -18.94 -10.23
CA ASP A 166 -44.04 -18.32 -9.08
C ASP A 166 -43.24 -17.12 -8.58
N ILE A 167 -43.81 -15.91 -8.69
CA ILE A 167 -43.09 -14.65 -8.42
C ILE A 167 -43.97 -13.63 -7.68
N LYS A 168 -43.33 -12.91 -6.76
CA LYS A 168 -43.90 -11.76 -6.05
C LYS A 168 -43.33 -10.45 -6.60
N PHE A 169 -44.17 -9.46 -6.79
CA PHE A 169 -43.75 -8.10 -7.14
C PHE A 169 -43.84 -7.18 -5.93
N GLU A 170 -42.82 -6.36 -5.72
CA GLU A 170 -42.75 -5.35 -4.66
C GLU A 170 -42.36 -3.98 -5.22
N LEU A 171 -42.69 -2.93 -4.47
CA LEU A 171 -42.40 -1.55 -4.84
C LEU A 171 -41.64 -0.86 -3.70
N TRP A 172 -40.43 -0.42 -3.99
CA TRP A 172 -39.71 0.56 -3.19
C TRP A 172 -40.05 1.95 -3.72
N SER A 173 -41.04 2.56 -3.07
CA SER A 173 -41.53 3.91 -3.38
C SER A 173 -40.64 5.00 -2.78
N GLU A 174 -40.91 6.27 -3.09
CA GLU A 174 -40.17 7.40 -2.53
C GLU A 174 -40.14 7.37 -1.01
N THR A 175 -41.29 7.11 -0.37
CA THR A 175 -41.39 6.99 1.08
C THR A 175 -40.50 5.87 1.61
N THR A 176 -40.55 4.69 0.98
CA THR A 176 -39.74 3.52 1.37
C THR A 176 -38.24 3.79 1.25
N LEU A 177 -37.81 4.40 0.13
CA LEU A 177 -36.41 4.73 -0.11
C LEU A 177 -35.91 5.79 0.88
N LYS A 178 -36.74 6.79 1.21
CA LYS A 178 -36.43 7.78 2.25
C LYS A 178 -36.29 7.13 3.63
N GLU A 179 -37.18 6.21 4.00
CA GLU A 179 -37.08 5.47 5.26
C GLU A 179 -35.78 4.67 5.35
N MET A 180 -35.37 4.02 4.25
CA MET A 180 -34.08 3.33 4.18
C MET A 180 -32.91 4.32 4.34
N LEU A 181 -32.88 5.41 3.56
CA LEU A 181 -31.82 6.40 3.61
C LEU A 181 -31.67 7.09 4.97
N LEU A 182 -32.79 7.34 5.66
CA LEU A 182 -32.80 8.01 6.97
C LEU A 182 -32.33 7.14 8.13
N ARG A 183 -32.02 5.85 7.90
CA ARG A 183 -31.38 5.00 8.91
C ARG A 183 -29.98 5.50 9.23
N LYS A 184 -29.54 5.31 10.48
CA LYS A 184 -28.28 5.90 10.99
C LYS A 184 -27.06 5.44 10.19
N GLU A 185 -27.03 4.18 9.81
CA GLU A 185 -26.00 3.52 9.00
C GLU A 185 -25.91 4.06 7.56
N ASN A 186 -26.96 4.72 7.07
CA ASN A 186 -27.07 5.26 5.71
C ASN A 186 -26.80 6.78 5.64
N ALA A 187 -26.43 7.41 6.76
CA ALA A 187 -26.18 8.86 6.80
C ALA A 187 -25.14 9.34 5.78
N ALA A 188 -24.10 8.53 5.52
CA ALA A 188 -23.09 8.82 4.50
C ALA A 188 -23.65 8.76 3.07
N LEU A 189 -24.62 7.88 2.80
CA LEU A 189 -25.29 7.80 1.50
C LEU A 189 -26.04 9.11 1.20
N ILE A 190 -26.70 9.70 2.21
CA ILE A 190 -27.40 10.98 2.02
C ILE A 190 -26.41 12.07 1.58
N LYS A 191 -25.26 12.18 2.25
CA LYS A 191 -24.23 13.18 1.90
C LYS A 191 -23.66 12.94 0.51
N PHE A 192 -23.39 11.69 0.16
CA PHE A 192 -22.78 11.34 -1.12
C PHE A 192 -23.73 11.57 -2.32
N TRP A 193 -25.00 11.16 -2.20
CA TRP A 193 -25.98 11.29 -3.29
C TRP A 193 -26.75 12.61 -3.32
N PHE A 194 -26.82 13.35 -2.22
CA PHE A 194 -27.64 14.58 -2.13
C PHE A 194 -26.90 15.77 -1.50
N GLY A 195 -25.63 15.63 -1.11
CA GLY A 195 -24.79 16.70 -0.60
C GLY A 195 -24.07 17.49 -1.70
N GLY A 196 -23.31 18.51 -1.30
CA GLY A 196 -22.57 19.37 -2.23
C GLY A 196 -21.35 18.70 -2.88
N ASP A 197 -20.72 17.74 -2.18
CA ASP A 197 -19.52 17.05 -2.64
C ASP A 197 -19.86 15.94 -3.65
N VAL A 198 -19.50 16.12 -4.92
CA VAL A 198 -19.74 15.13 -6.00
C VAL A 198 -18.44 14.38 -6.33
N LEU A 199 -18.24 13.22 -5.70
CA LEU A 199 -17.06 12.37 -5.89
C LEU A 199 -17.25 11.41 -7.08
N ASN A 200 -17.21 11.97 -8.28
CA ASN A 200 -17.23 11.22 -9.55
C ASN A 200 -15.81 10.87 -10.03
N ASP A 201 -15.68 10.19 -11.18
CA ASP A 201 -14.37 9.75 -11.66
C ASP A 201 -13.44 10.95 -11.95
N SER A 202 -13.98 12.05 -12.49
CA SER A 202 -13.21 13.29 -12.71
C SER A 202 -12.70 13.92 -11.41
N TRP A 203 -13.46 13.84 -10.32
CA TRP A 203 -13.02 14.33 -9.02
C TRP A 203 -11.77 13.57 -8.55
N PHE A 204 -11.76 12.23 -8.66
CA PHE A 204 -10.58 11.42 -8.31
C PHE A 204 -9.41 11.69 -9.25
N GLU A 205 -9.65 11.84 -10.56
CA GLU A 205 -8.63 12.24 -11.54
C GLU A 205 -7.99 13.59 -11.18
N ASP A 206 -8.79 14.57 -10.75
CA ASP A 206 -8.31 15.89 -10.33
C ASP A 206 -7.47 15.82 -9.05
N GLN A 207 -7.83 14.96 -8.09
CA GLN A 207 -7.00 14.71 -6.90
C GLN A 207 -5.62 14.17 -7.30
N ILE A 208 -5.59 13.15 -8.17
CA ILE A 208 -4.33 12.54 -8.61
C ILE A 208 -3.53 13.51 -9.48
N SER A 209 -4.17 14.28 -10.35
CA SER A 209 -3.53 15.31 -11.18
C SER A 209 -2.85 16.38 -10.31
N THR A 210 -3.51 16.82 -9.24
CA THR A 210 -2.96 17.77 -8.28
C THR A 210 -1.76 17.18 -7.52
N ALA A 211 -1.89 15.95 -7.04
CA ALA A 211 -0.79 15.26 -6.36
C ALA A 211 0.42 15.02 -7.29
N LYS A 212 0.19 14.65 -8.55
CA LYS A 212 1.26 14.48 -9.57
C LYS A 212 2.04 15.78 -9.80
N ARG A 213 1.34 16.92 -9.90
CA ARG A 213 2.02 18.23 -9.99
C ARG A 213 2.85 18.55 -8.75
N ALA A 214 2.38 18.14 -7.57
CA ALA A 214 3.12 18.34 -6.32
C ALA A 214 4.32 17.39 -6.15
N LEU A 215 4.26 16.19 -6.76
CA LEU A 215 5.39 15.26 -6.83
C LEU A 215 6.50 15.74 -7.77
N ASP A 216 6.12 16.46 -8.83
CA ASP A 216 7.04 17.03 -9.82
C ASP A 216 8.05 15.98 -10.34
N ASP A 217 9.35 16.27 -10.34
CA ASP A 217 10.40 15.39 -10.85
C ASP A 217 10.53 14.04 -10.10
N ARG A 218 9.87 13.89 -8.95
CA ARG A 218 9.83 12.62 -8.19
C ARG A 218 8.96 11.55 -8.88
N PHE A 219 8.07 11.92 -9.81
CA PHE A 219 7.21 10.99 -10.52
C PHE A 219 7.18 11.24 -12.02
N ASN A 220 7.48 10.21 -12.80
CA ASN A 220 7.32 10.19 -14.24
C ASN A 220 6.87 8.77 -14.65
N PRO A 221 5.66 8.58 -15.18
CA PRO A 221 5.15 7.24 -15.52
C PRO A 221 5.99 6.56 -16.62
N HIS A 222 6.72 7.32 -17.44
CA HIS A 222 7.58 6.74 -18.48
C HIS A 222 8.84 6.08 -17.92
N ASP A 223 9.24 6.41 -16.70
CA ASP A 223 10.42 5.87 -16.00
C ASP A 223 10.08 4.65 -15.12
N HIS A 224 8.81 4.22 -15.13
CA HIS A 224 8.33 3.18 -14.25
C HIS A 224 8.93 1.80 -14.55
N VAL A 225 9.35 1.13 -13.48
CA VAL A 225 9.83 -0.26 -13.44
C VAL A 225 9.07 -0.94 -12.32
N GLU A 226 8.40 -2.03 -12.66
CA GLU A 226 7.62 -2.81 -11.71
C GLU A 226 8.52 -3.41 -10.63
N VAL A 227 8.09 -3.30 -9.37
CA VAL A 227 8.78 -3.85 -8.20
C VAL A 227 7.83 -4.66 -7.32
N SER A 228 8.39 -5.59 -6.53
CA SER A 228 7.60 -6.55 -5.75
C SER A 228 6.56 -5.95 -4.80
N VAL A 229 6.76 -4.73 -4.29
CA VAL A 229 5.82 -4.07 -3.37
C VAL A 229 4.48 -3.72 -4.02
N GLU A 230 4.37 -3.74 -5.35
CA GLU A 230 3.12 -3.42 -6.03
C GLU A 230 2.00 -4.44 -5.77
N SER A 231 2.36 -5.70 -5.46
CA SER A 231 1.39 -6.75 -5.08
C SER A 231 0.57 -6.39 -3.83
N LEU A 232 1.13 -5.58 -2.92
CA LEU A 232 0.41 -5.03 -1.77
C LEU A 232 -0.89 -4.33 -2.20
N PHE A 233 -0.86 -3.54 -3.26
CA PHE A 233 -2.01 -2.72 -3.67
C PHE A 233 -3.11 -3.55 -4.31
N ASP A 234 -2.74 -4.66 -4.95
CA ASP A 234 -3.68 -5.66 -5.44
C ASP A 234 -4.33 -6.37 -4.24
N THR A 235 -3.55 -6.94 -3.32
CA THR A 235 -4.10 -7.66 -2.15
C THR A 235 -4.94 -6.78 -1.22
N ILE A 236 -4.47 -5.58 -0.87
CA ILE A 236 -5.21 -4.67 0.03
C ILE A 236 -6.53 -4.19 -0.60
N ALA A 237 -6.67 -4.29 -1.92
CA ALA A 237 -7.89 -3.98 -2.65
C ALA A 237 -8.71 -5.22 -3.02
N ARG A 238 -8.29 -6.44 -2.63
CA ARG A 238 -8.84 -7.71 -3.14
C ARG A 238 -8.87 -7.76 -4.66
N GLY A 239 -7.83 -7.23 -5.28
CA GLY A 239 -7.67 -7.16 -6.72
C GLY A 239 -7.64 -8.55 -7.39
N PRO A 240 -7.74 -8.56 -8.74
CA PRO A 240 -7.87 -9.80 -9.50
C PRO A 240 -6.65 -10.73 -9.33
N GLY A 241 -5.44 -10.19 -9.20
CA GLY A 241 -4.22 -11.01 -9.11
C GLY A 241 -4.21 -11.89 -7.87
N THR A 242 -4.49 -11.30 -6.71
CA THR A 242 -4.55 -11.98 -5.41
C THR A 242 -5.73 -12.95 -5.37
N THR A 243 -6.88 -12.52 -5.88
CA THR A 243 -8.10 -13.34 -5.87
C THR A 243 -7.94 -14.59 -6.74
N GLU A 244 -7.38 -14.44 -7.94
CA GLU A 244 -7.07 -15.57 -8.83
C GLU A 244 -6.08 -16.55 -8.18
N GLN A 245 -4.96 -16.04 -7.65
CA GLN A 245 -3.97 -16.86 -6.94
C GLN A 245 -4.57 -17.66 -5.78
N LEU A 246 -5.42 -17.02 -4.97
CA LEU A 246 -6.04 -17.66 -3.82
C LEU A 246 -7.06 -18.72 -4.24
N ILE A 247 -7.92 -18.41 -5.21
CA ILE A 247 -8.91 -19.35 -5.75
C ILE A 247 -8.21 -20.56 -6.38
N ASP A 248 -7.14 -20.35 -7.15
CA ASP A 248 -6.37 -21.42 -7.78
C ASP A 248 -5.70 -22.33 -6.74
N ALA A 249 -5.18 -21.77 -5.65
CA ALA A 249 -4.63 -22.57 -4.56
C ALA A 249 -5.70 -23.42 -3.86
N PHE A 250 -6.90 -22.87 -3.64
CA PHE A 250 -8.04 -23.64 -3.13
C PHE A 250 -8.50 -24.72 -4.12
N ASN A 251 -8.53 -24.42 -5.43
CA ASN A 251 -8.84 -25.40 -6.48
C ASN A 251 -7.84 -26.57 -6.45
N GLY A 252 -6.54 -26.29 -6.38
CA GLY A 252 -5.50 -27.33 -6.30
C GLY A 252 -5.63 -28.21 -5.04
N LEU A 253 -6.03 -27.61 -3.91
CA LEU A 253 -6.32 -28.35 -2.68
C LEU A 253 -7.55 -29.26 -2.83
N GLU A 254 -8.62 -28.75 -3.46
CA GLU A 254 -9.87 -29.47 -3.73
C GLU A 254 -9.66 -30.64 -4.71
N GLU A 255 -8.76 -30.48 -5.68
CA GLU A 255 -8.40 -31.53 -6.64
C GLU A 255 -7.53 -32.63 -6.02
N SER A 256 -6.61 -32.29 -5.11
CA SER A 256 -5.63 -33.24 -4.58
C SER A 256 -6.24 -34.29 -3.64
N ARG A 257 -7.25 -33.91 -2.84
CA ARG A 257 -8.06 -34.72 -1.89
C ARG A 257 -7.26 -35.62 -0.92
N VAL A 258 -7.88 -35.97 0.21
CA VAL A 258 -7.32 -37.04 1.05
C VAL A 258 -7.57 -38.38 0.36
N PRO A 259 -6.53 -39.19 0.04
CA PRO A 259 -6.73 -40.43 -0.70
C PRO A 259 -7.45 -41.47 0.13
N THR A 260 -8.27 -42.30 -0.52
CA THR A 260 -8.78 -43.54 0.08
C THR A 260 -7.63 -44.54 0.20
N ILE A 261 -7.44 -45.10 1.39
CA ILE A 261 -6.34 -46.02 1.69
C ILE A 261 -6.93 -47.39 2.00
N GLU A 262 -6.90 -48.29 1.01
CA GLU A 262 -7.40 -49.66 1.11
C GLU A 262 -6.31 -50.65 0.68
N LEU A 263 -5.40 -50.97 1.61
CA LEU A 263 -4.38 -51.99 1.43
C LEU A 263 -4.84 -53.34 2.02
N SER A 264 -4.42 -54.45 1.42
CA SER A 264 -4.91 -55.78 1.81
C SER A 264 -4.44 -56.24 3.21
N SER A 265 -3.32 -55.69 3.70
CA SER A 265 -2.77 -56.01 5.02
C SER A 265 -3.25 -55.04 6.10
N THR A 266 -3.70 -55.61 7.23
CA THR A 266 -4.09 -54.84 8.43
C THR A 266 -2.93 -54.08 9.06
N ASP A 267 -1.69 -54.55 8.87
CA ASP A 267 -0.48 -53.87 9.38
C ASP A 267 -0.14 -52.58 8.61
N LEU A 268 -0.78 -52.38 7.45
CA LEU A 268 -0.64 -51.19 6.61
C LEU A 268 -1.84 -50.24 6.72
N ALA A 269 -2.74 -50.52 7.68
CA ALA A 269 -3.86 -49.64 7.97
C ALA A 269 -3.35 -48.23 8.33
N PRO A 270 -3.99 -47.17 7.81
CA PRO A 270 -3.58 -45.82 8.12
C PRO A 270 -3.73 -45.55 9.61
N ASP A 271 -2.88 -44.67 10.15
CA ASP A 271 -3.14 -44.03 11.44
C ASP A 271 -4.55 -43.41 11.41
N ALA A 272 -5.47 -44.00 12.18
CA ALA A 272 -6.88 -43.67 12.13
C ALA A 272 -7.16 -42.22 12.56
N ASP A 273 -6.40 -41.73 13.55
CA ASP A 273 -6.53 -40.36 14.04
C ASP A 273 -6.00 -39.37 12.99
N ALA A 274 -4.83 -39.66 12.39
CA ALA A 274 -4.27 -38.82 11.33
C ALA A 274 -5.18 -38.78 10.09
N LEU A 275 -5.76 -39.91 9.69
CA LEU A 275 -6.68 -39.96 8.56
C LEU A 275 -7.98 -39.20 8.83
N LEU A 276 -8.53 -39.31 10.05
CA LEU A 276 -9.73 -38.56 10.45
C LEU A 276 -9.46 -37.06 10.43
N ILE A 277 -8.37 -36.61 11.08
CA ILE A 277 -7.98 -35.19 11.12
C ILE A 277 -7.74 -34.65 9.71
N ALA A 278 -7.05 -35.40 8.84
CA ALA A 278 -6.82 -34.99 7.46
C ALA A 278 -8.14 -34.79 6.71
N ASN A 279 -9.07 -35.74 6.83
CA ASN A 279 -10.37 -35.64 6.16
C ASN A 279 -11.23 -34.47 6.68
N GLU A 280 -11.26 -34.26 7.99
CA GLU A 280 -12.01 -33.15 8.61
C GLU A 280 -11.41 -31.80 8.20
N ALA A 281 -10.10 -31.61 8.38
CA ALA A 281 -9.42 -30.37 8.05
C ALA A 281 -9.49 -30.05 6.54
N TRP A 282 -9.38 -31.06 5.67
CA TRP A 282 -9.54 -30.86 4.23
C TRP A 282 -10.96 -30.41 3.87
N ARG A 283 -12.01 -31.02 4.45
CA ARG A 283 -13.40 -30.60 4.21
C ARG A 283 -13.66 -29.18 4.72
N GLU A 284 -13.16 -28.84 5.90
CA GLU A 284 -13.24 -27.50 6.48
C GLU A 284 -12.60 -26.46 5.53
N LEU A 285 -11.41 -26.72 5.00
CA LEU A 285 -10.72 -25.82 4.06
C LEU A 285 -11.45 -25.66 2.73
N VAL A 286 -11.97 -26.75 2.15
CA VAL A 286 -12.74 -26.69 0.90
C VAL A 286 -14.01 -25.85 1.09
N GLN A 287 -14.66 -25.93 2.25
CA GLN A 287 -15.82 -25.08 2.57
C GLN A 287 -15.43 -23.60 2.73
N LEU A 288 -14.25 -23.31 3.31
CA LEU A 288 -13.76 -21.95 3.50
C LEU A 288 -13.43 -21.22 2.18
N LYS A 289 -13.23 -21.93 1.07
CA LYS A 289 -13.06 -21.30 -0.25
C LYS A 289 -14.13 -20.23 -0.53
N GLY A 290 -15.38 -20.49 -0.14
CA GLY A 290 -16.51 -19.58 -0.35
C GLY A 290 -16.51 -18.31 0.53
N SER A 291 -15.66 -18.21 1.57
CA SER A 291 -15.58 -17.01 2.41
C SER A 291 -14.64 -15.94 1.86
N PHE A 292 -13.79 -16.28 0.88
CA PHE A 292 -12.88 -15.34 0.23
C PHE A 292 -13.58 -14.57 -0.90
N THR A 293 -14.61 -13.82 -0.53
CA THR A 293 -15.45 -13.07 -1.47
C THR A 293 -14.88 -11.66 -1.73
N HIS A 294 -15.38 -11.03 -2.79
CA HIS A 294 -15.15 -9.60 -3.06
C HIS A 294 -16.04 -8.67 -2.22
N ASP A 295 -16.79 -9.20 -1.25
CA ASP A 295 -17.60 -8.40 -0.34
C ASP A 295 -16.74 -7.87 0.81
N PHE A 296 -16.39 -6.58 0.75
CA PHE A 296 -15.57 -5.93 1.77
C PHE A 296 -16.25 -5.80 3.14
N THR A 297 -17.55 -6.04 3.25
CA THR A 297 -18.24 -6.09 4.55
C THR A 297 -17.98 -7.38 5.30
N GLU A 298 -17.50 -8.42 4.61
CA GLU A 298 -17.08 -9.70 5.17
C GLU A 298 -15.55 -9.73 5.31
N GLU A 299 -15.06 -10.28 6.43
CA GLU A 299 -13.63 -10.39 6.70
C GLU A 299 -13.06 -11.70 6.14
N TRP A 300 -11.89 -11.62 5.51
CA TRP A 300 -11.11 -12.81 5.15
C TRP A 300 -10.44 -13.37 6.41
N ASN A 301 -10.91 -14.52 6.91
CA ASN A 301 -10.36 -15.11 8.12
C ASN A 301 -9.08 -15.94 7.84
N ILE A 302 -7.99 -15.23 7.58
CA ILE A 302 -6.68 -15.79 7.23
C ILE A 302 -6.11 -16.63 8.38
N GLU A 303 -6.25 -16.16 9.63
CA GLU A 303 -5.72 -16.86 10.81
C GLU A 303 -6.40 -18.22 11.02
N ALA A 304 -7.73 -18.27 11.00
CA ALA A 304 -8.46 -19.53 11.13
C ALA A 304 -8.13 -20.51 9.98
N THR A 305 -8.02 -19.99 8.76
CA THR A 305 -7.64 -20.79 7.59
C THR A 305 -6.23 -21.38 7.75
N ALA A 306 -5.28 -20.59 8.23
CA ALA A 306 -3.90 -21.03 8.48
C ALA A 306 -3.84 -22.10 9.59
N ILE A 307 -4.66 -22.00 10.64
CA ILE A 307 -4.74 -23.00 11.71
C ILE A 307 -5.25 -24.34 11.18
N ILE A 308 -6.33 -24.32 10.39
CA ILE A 308 -6.91 -25.55 9.81
C ILE A 308 -5.94 -26.16 8.80
N LEU A 309 -5.26 -25.33 8.00
CA LEU A 309 -4.21 -25.78 7.09
C LEU A 309 -3.04 -26.44 7.82
N GLY A 310 -2.60 -25.89 8.96
CA GLY A 310 -1.57 -26.50 9.80
C GLY A 310 -1.99 -27.90 10.29
N ARG A 311 -3.24 -28.07 10.75
CA ARG A 311 -3.78 -29.38 11.14
C ARG A 311 -3.73 -30.39 9.99
N LEU A 312 -4.08 -29.95 8.77
CA LEU A 312 -4.03 -30.80 7.59
C LEU A 312 -2.58 -31.18 7.24
N GLN A 313 -1.65 -30.22 7.24
CA GLN A 313 -0.23 -30.46 6.96
C GLN A 313 0.38 -31.47 7.92
N ASP A 314 0.12 -31.33 9.22
CA ASP A 314 0.62 -32.25 10.25
C ASP A 314 0.08 -33.67 10.07
N ALA A 315 -1.22 -33.79 9.75
CA ALA A 315 -1.87 -35.08 9.52
C ALA A 315 -1.36 -35.76 8.24
N VAL A 316 -1.24 -35.01 7.14
CA VAL A 316 -0.70 -35.50 5.86
C VAL A 316 0.75 -35.93 6.02
N TRP A 317 1.58 -35.16 6.74
CA TRP A 317 2.97 -35.52 7.00
C TRP A 317 3.11 -36.84 7.78
N LYS A 318 2.25 -37.10 8.78
CA LYS A 318 2.22 -38.38 9.49
C LYS A 318 1.90 -39.55 8.55
N LEU A 319 0.89 -39.39 7.69
CA LEU A 319 0.50 -40.40 6.71
C LEU A 319 1.63 -40.62 5.67
N GLU A 320 2.22 -39.56 5.14
CA GLU A 320 3.36 -39.65 4.21
C GLU A 320 4.52 -40.43 4.82
N ARG A 321 4.87 -40.14 6.07
CA ARG A 321 5.95 -40.83 6.79
C ARG A 321 5.64 -42.31 6.98
N GLN A 322 4.40 -42.65 7.36
CA GLN A 322 3.96 -44.03 7.50
C GLN A 322 4.17 -44.79 6.18
N TYR A 323 3.62 -44.27 5.08
CA TYR A 323 3.68 -44.94 3.79
C TYR A 323 5.04 -44.88 3.10
N ALA A 324 5.88 -43.88 3.39
CA ALA A 324 7.26 -43.83 2.90
C ALA A 324 8.12 -44.98 3.44
N SER A 325 7.84 -45.43 4.67
CA SER A 325 8.60 -46.49 5.34
C SER A 325 8.27 -47.91 4.86
N VAL A 326 7.19 -48.08 4.09
CA VAL A 326 6.74 -49.39 3.60
C VAL A 326 7.65 -49.91 2.49
N ASP A 327 8.20 -51.11 2.68
CA ASP A 327 8.97 -51.81 1.65
C ASP A 327 8.05 -52.42 0.59
N LYS A 328 8.17 -51.92 -0.65
CA LYS A 328 7.41 -52.41 -1.81
C LYS A 328 7.72 -53.86 -2.17
N GLY A 329 8.91 -54.37 -1.80
CA GLY A 329 9.34 -55.73 -2.13
C GLY A 329 8.51 -56.83 -1.46
N ILE A 330 7.78 -56.48 -0.38
CA ILE A 330 7.03 -57.41 0.46
C ILE A 330 5.53 -57.47 0.05
N LEU A 331 5.07 -56.57 -0.83
CA LEU A 331 3.67 -56.43 -1.21
C LEU A 331 3.29 -57.25 -2.44
N ILE A 332 2.01 -57.63 -2.53
CA ILE A 332 1.41 -58.17 -3.76
C ILE A 332 1.28 -57.07 -4.83
N GLU A 333 1.22 -57.45 -6.10
CA GLU A 333 1.26 -56.50 -7.23
C GLU A 333 0.14 -55.44 -7.18
N ASP A 334 -1.07 -55.83 -6.76
CA ASP A 334 -2.20 -54.92 -6.55
C ASP A 334 -1.88 -53.86 -5.48
N ASP A 335 -1.39 -54.27 -4.30
CA ASP A 335 -1.01 -53.37 -3.21
C ASP A 335 0.19 -52.47 -3.56
N LYS A 336 1.12 -52.91 -4.42
CA LYS A 336 2.20 -52.04 -4.92
C LYS A 336 1.66 -50.85 -5.69
N SER A 337 0.67 -51.08 -6.56
CA SER A 337 0.04 -50.04 -7.36
C SER A 337 -0.77 -49.08 -6.48
N LYS A 338 -1.53 -49.62 -5.52
CA LYS A 338 -2.31 -48.84 -4.55
C LYS A 338 -1.42 -47.99 -3.65
N LEU A 339 -0.33 -48.55 -3.14
CA LEU A 339 0.64 -47.81 -2.32
C LEU A 339 1.27 -46.64 -3.11
N GLU A 340 1.59 -46.84 -4.38
CA GLU A 340 2.15 -45.75 -5.20
C GLU A 340 1.11 -44.64 -5.48
N ASN A 341 -0.14 -45.01 -5.72
CA ASN A 341 -1.23 -44.05 -5.85
C ASN A 341 -1.43 -43.25 -4.54
N VAL A 342 -1.41 -43.91 -3.38
CA VAL A 342 -1.48 -43.25 -2.06
C VAL A 342 -0.31 -42.29 -1.88
N ARG A 343 0.93 -42.73 -2.13
CA ARG A 343 2.12 -41.87 -2.02
C ARG A 343 2.06 -40.66 -2.95
N THR A 344 1.61 -40.86 -4.19
CA THR A 344 1.47 -39.77 -5.17
C THR A 344 0.40 -38.77 -4.75
N SER A 345 -0.75 -39.26 -4.28
CA SER A 345 -1.86 -38.41 -3.84
C SER A 345 -1.51 -37.62 -2.58
N LEU A 346 -0.84 -38.24 -1.60
CA LEU A 346 -0.38 -37.54 -0.40
C LEU A 346 0.65 -36.47 -0.73
N ARG A 347 1.59 -36.73 -1.65
CA ARG A 347 2.56 -35.73 -2.13
C ARG A 347 1.87 -34.57 -2.85
N ALA A 348 0.89 -34.85 -3.70
CA ALA A 348 0.10 -33.82 -4.38
C ALA A 348 -0.63 -32.96 -3.35
N LEU A 349 -1.29 -33.58 -2.37
CA LEU A 349 -1.96 -32.86 -1.28
C LEU A 349 -0.99 -32.02 -0.44
N SER A 350 0.18 -32.55 -0.11
CA SER A 350 1.26 -31.85 0.60
C SER A 350 1.76 -30.63 -0.19
N SER A 351 1.93 -30.77 -1.51
CA SER A 351 2.28 -29.67 -2.41
C SER A 351 1.20 -28.59 -2.47
N SER A 352 -0.07 -28.96 -2.58
CA SER A 352 -1.20 -28.04 -2.58
C SER A 352 -1.34 -27.32 -1.22
N CYS A 353 -1.14 -28.03 -0.11
CA CYS A 353 -1.09 -27.42 1.22
C CYS A 353 0.05 -26.41 1.34
N SER A 354 1.22 -26.73 0.78
CA SER A 354 2.38 -25.83 0.80
C SER A 354 2.13 -24.57 -0.03
N SER A 355 1.50 -24.71 -1.20
CA SER A 355 1.14 -23.59 -2.08
C SER A 355 0.16 -22.64 -1.39
N LEU A 356 -0.92 -23.17 -0.79
CA LEU A 356 -1.87 -22.35 -0.03
C LEU A 356 -1.19 -21.72 1.21
N SER A 357 -0.29 -22.44 1.88
CA SER A 357 0.43 -21.93 3.05
C SER A 357 1.36 -20.77 2.71
N GLU A 358 2.02 -20.81 1.55
CA GLU A 358 2.87 -19.74 1.05
C GLU A 358 2.06 -18.45 0.83
N ILE A 359 0.90 -18.56 0.18
CA ILE A 359 -0.02 -17.44 -0.05
C ILE A 359 -0.52 -16.86 1.28
N LEU A 360 -1.06 -17.69 2.19
CA LEU A 360 -1.62 -17.22 3.46
C LEU A 360 -0.58 -16.60 4.41
N ARG A 361 0.72 -16.86 4.19
CA ARG A 361 1.82 -16.26 4.96
C ARG A 361 2.29 -14.93 4.38
N ASP A 362 1.80 -14.52 3.21
CA ASP A 362 2.15 -13.23 2.63
C ASP A 362 1.68 -12.09 3.56
N PRO A 363 2.58 -11.19 4.02
CA PRO A 363 2.21 -10.04 4.85
C PRO A 363 1.15 -9.13 4.21
N ASN A 364 0.95 -9.20 2.88
CA ASN A 364 -0.12 -8.51 2.16
C ASN A 364 -1.52 -8.82 2.70
N PHE A 365 -1.75 -10.04 3.21
CA PHE A 365 -3.02 -10.38 3.84
C PHE A 365 -3.23 -9.70 5.19
N ILE A 366 -2.16 -9.41 5.93
CA ILE A 366 -2.23 -8.56 7.14
C ILE A 366 -2.64 -7.15 6.74
N ALA A 367 -2.13 -6.64 5.60
CA ALA A 367 -2.50 -5.31 5.10
C ALA A 367 -3.98 -5.26 4.68
N GLU A 368 -4.48 -6.33 4.04
CA GLU A 368 -5.90 -6.50 3.71
C GLU A 368 -6.76 -6.45 4.98
N THR A 369 -6.44 -7.26 5.98
CA THR A 369 -7.21 -7.36 7.23
C THR A 369 -7.21 -6.04 8.01
N LEU A 370 -6.03 -5.44 8.17
CA LEU A 370 -5.88 -4.17 8.90
C LEU A 370 -6.26 -2.94 8.06
N ARG A 371 -6.51 -3.12 6.75
CA ARG A 371 -6.76 -2.04 5.76
C ARG A 371 -5.72 -0.94 5.77
N CYS A 372 -4.52 -1.21 6.28
CA CYS A 372 -3.47 -0.24 6.50
C CYS A 372 -2.10 -0.88 6.33
N ALA A 373 -1.19 -0.19 5.64
CA ALA A 373 0.20 -0.61 5.47
C ALA A 373 1.16 0.57 5.52
N VAL A 374 2.43 0.30 5.86
CA VAL A 374 3.50 1.29 5.84
C VAL A 374 4.57 0.88 4.84
N ILE A 375 4.85 1.75 3.89
CA ILE A 375 5.98 1.63 2.97
C ILE A 375 7.12 2.49 3.52
N TYR A 376 8.32 1.95 3.60
CA TYR A 376 9.50 2.68 4.02
C TYR A 376 10.71 2.35 3.16
N GLY A 377 11.72 3.21 3.15
CA GLY A 377 12.91 3.02 2.35
C GLY A 377 13.86 4.22 2.47
N PRO A 378 15.13 4.09 2.03
CA PRO A 378 16.05 5.21 1.96
C PRO A 378 15.59 6.26 0.93
N ALA A 379 16.27 7.41 0.94
CA ALA A 379 16.04 8.47 -0.03
C ALA A 379 16.27 7.98 -1.48
N GLY A 380 15.44 8.44 -2.42
CA GLY A 380 15.55 8.08 -3.83
C GLY A 380 15.14 6.64 -4.20
N ALA A 381 14.70 5.82 -3.24
CA ALA A 381 14.34 4.41 -3.46
C ALA A 381 13.08 4.18 -4.31
N GLY A 382 12.31 5.22 -4.64
CA GLY A 382 11.10 5.11 -5.50
C GLY A 382 9.75 5.11 -4.78
N LYS A 383 9.70 5.34 -3.45
CA LYS A 383 8.44 5.36 -2.67
C LYS A 383 7.34 6.25 -3.28
N SER A 384 7.63 7.55 -3.44
CA SER A 384 6.68 8.51 -4.02
C SER A 384 6.31 8.16 -5.47
N HIS A 385 7.26 7.59 -6.23
CA HIS A 385 7.01 7.15 -7.60
C HIS A 385 6.00 6.00 -7.64
N ILE A 386 6.15 4.99 -6.77
CA ILE A 386 5.24 3.84 -6.70
C ILE A 386 3.85 4.29 -6.28
N LEU A 387 3.73 5.15 -5.26
CA LEU A 387 2.42 5.68 -4.87
C LEU A 387 1.77 6.49 -6.01
N GLY A 388 2.54 7.32 -6.71
CA GLY A 388 2.06 8.05 -7.90
C GLY A 388 1.64 7.13 -9.05
N GLN A 389 2.39 6.06 -9.29
CA GLN A 389 2.11 5.07 -10.33
C GLN A 389 0.80 4.32 -10.05
N ILE A 390 0.66 3.80 -8.83
CA ILE A 390 -0.55 3.07 -8.41
C ILE A 390 -1.77 4.00 -8.47
N ALA A 391 -1.63 5.25 -8.00
CA ALA A 391 -2.69 6.23 -8.08
C ALA A 391 -3.15 6.50 -9.52
N GLU A 392 -2.20 6.65 -10.45
CA GLU A 392 -2.51 6.87 -11.87
C GLU A 392 -3.18 5.65 -12.51
N GLN A 393 -2.65 4.44 -12.28
CA GLN A 393 -3.21 3.20 -12.83
C GLN A 393 -4.63 2.96 -12.34
N ARG A 394 -4.87 3.04 -11.03
CA ARG A 394 -6.19 2.80 -10.44
C ARG A 394 -7.23 3.81 -10.93
N THR A 395 -6.87 5.08 -10.95
CA THR A 395 -7.80 6.14 -11.37
C THR A 395 -8.10 6.05 -12.87
N ARG A 396 -7.12 5.68 -13.71
CA ARG A 396 -7.36 5.39 -15.15
C ARG A 396 -8.32 4.21 -15.35
N SER A 397 -8.35 3.26 -14.42
CA SER A 397 -9.33 2.15 -14.40
C SER A 397 -10.67 2.54 -13.75
N GLY A 398 -10.89 3.81 -13.40
CA GLY A 398 -12.12 4.28 -12.77
C GLY A 398 -12.30 3.84 -11.31
N LEU A 399 -11.20 3.41 -10.65
CA LEU A 399 -11.18 2.96 -9.26
C LEU A 399 -10.90 4.13 -8.30
N PRO A 400 -11.73 4.34 -7.27
CA PRO A 400 -11.55 5.43 -6.30
C PRO A 400 -10.18 5.41 -5.63
N THR A 401 -9.40 6.49 -5.77
CA THR A 401 -8.07 6.61 -5.17
C THR A 401 -7.76 8.06 -4.86
N VAL A 402 -7.19 8.33 -3.68
CA VAL A 402 -6.75 9.67 -3.26
C VAL A 402 -5.27 9.59 -2.91
N LEU A 403 -4.47 10.54 -3.41
CA LEU A 403 -3.06 10.68 -3.05
C LEU A 403 -2.83 12.05 -2.43
N THR A 404 -2.29 12.07 -1.22
CA THR A 404 -1.90 13.30 -0.52
C THR A 404 -0.45 13.21 -0.07
N LEU A 405 0.25 14.34 -0.09
CA LEU A 405 1.65 14.41 0.29
C LEU A 405 1.76 15.00 1.70
N GLY A 406 2.61 14.43 2.55
CA GLY A 406 2.87 14.86 3.93
C GLY A 406 3.26 16.34 4.04
N GLN A 407 3.95 16.86 3.02
CA GLN A 407 4.29 18.28 2.89
C GLN A 407 3.08 19.23 2.81
N SER A 408 1.90 18.71 2.47
CA SER A 408 0.66 19.49 2.36
C SER A 408 -0.01 19.73 3.72
N PHE A 409 0.44 19.03 4.76
CA PHE A 409 -0.14 19.09 6.09
C PHE A 409 0.56 20.14 6.98
N SER A 410 -0.20 20.66 7.93
CA SER A 410 0.21 21.61 8.96
C SER A 410 -0.08 21.06 10.36
N THR A 411 0.24 21.83 11.41
CA THR A 411 -0.04 21.47 12.81
C THR A 411 -1.53 21.50 13.19
N SER A 412 -2.42 21.77 12.22
CA SER A 412 -3.87 21.81 12.41
C SER A 412 -4.48 20.43 12.74
N VAL A 413 -5.77 20.39 13.10
CA VAL A 413 -6.52 19.15 13.31
C VAL A 413 -6.55 18.33 12.01
N PHE A 414 -6.21 17.04 12.07
CA PHE A 414 -5.98 16.21 10.88
C PHE A 414 -7.20 16.13 9.95
N TRP A 415 -8.38 15.79 10.45
CA TRP A 415 -9.56 15.58 9.59
C TRP A 415 -10.08 16.85 8.95
N GLU A 416 -10.00 17.99 9.64
CA GLU A 416 -10.40 19.28 9.05
C GLU A 416 -9.51 19.66 7.87
N GLN A 417 -8.19 19.49 8.02
CA GLN A 417 -7.26 19.82 6.95
C GLN A 417 -7.24 18.75 5.85
N PHE A 418 -7.40 17.47 6.16
CA PHE A 418 -7.48 16.41 5.15
C PHE A 418 -8.75 16.58 4.29
N GLY A 419 -9.89 16.88 4.91
CA GLY A 419 -11.11 17.25 4.19
C GLY A 419 -10.88 18.47 3.28
N GLY A 420 -10.24 19.52 3.81
CA GLY A 420 -9.89 20.72 3.02
C GLY A 420 -8.91 20.46 1.86
N ILE A 421 -7.91 19.58 2.05
CA ILE A 421 -6.96 19.16 1.00
C ILE A 421 -7.70 18.42 -0.11
N CYS A 422 -8.64 17.54 0.25
CA CYS A 422 -9.50 16.83 -0.70
C CYS A 422 -10.57 17.74 -1.33
N GLY A 423 -10.81 18.94 -0.78
CA GLY A 423 -11.88 19.84 -1.23
C GLY A 423 -13.28 19.40 -0.81
N LEU A 424 -13.42 18.74 0.34
CA LEU A 424 -14.69 18.31 0.93
C LEU A 424 -15.24 19.39 1.87
N GLU A 425 -16.56 19.60 1.89
CA GLU A 425 -17.20 20.66 2.68
C GLU A 425 -17.19 20.41 4.19
N GLY A 426 -17.12 19.14 4.61
CA GLY A 426 -17.18 18.75 6.02
C GLY A 426 -15.83 18.51 6.70
N ARG A 427 -15.84 18.53 8.03
CA ARG A 427 -14.63 18.63 8.88
C ARG A 427 -14.45 17.49 9.88
N THR A 428 -15.46 16.65 10.03
CA THR A 428 -15.40 15.49 10.93
C THR A 428 -14.92 14.24 10.19
N VAL A 429 -14.53 13.21 10.95
CA VAL A 429 -14.16 11.90 10.40
C VAL A 429 -15.24 11.37 9.46
N ASP A 430 -16.50 11.42 9.88
CA ASP A 430 -17.63 10.88 9.12
C ASP A 430 -17.99 11.74 7.91
N ASP A 431 -17.70 13.04 7.96
CA ASP A 431 -17.85 13.91 6.80
C ASP A 431 -16.81 13.61 5.71
N VAL A 432 -15.62 13.15 6.09
CA VAL A 432 -14.51 12.90 5.17
C VAL A 432 -14.49 11.44 4.70
N LEU A 433 -14.45 10.50 5.64
CA LEU A 433 -14.37 9.06 5.34
C LEU A 433 -15.70 8.48 4.85
N GLY A 434 -16.84 9.04 5.28
CA GLY A 434 -18.16 8.57 4.85
C GLY A 434 -18.36 8.62 3.34
N PRO A 435 -18.20 9.79 2.69
CA PRO A 435 -18.28 9.91 1.23
C PRO A 435 -17.22 9.08 0.49
N LEU A 436 -15.98 9.00 0.99
CA LEU A 436 -14.92 8.20 0.38
C LEU A 436 -15.20 6.69 0.44
N ASN A 437 -15.72 6.19 1.57
CA ASN A 437 -16.16 4.80 1.70
C ASN A 437 -17.33 4.51 0.74
N THR A 438 -18.27 5.45 0.67
CA THR A 438 -19.46 5.34 -0.18
C THR A 438 -19.09 5.32 -1.66
N ALA A 439 -18.07 6.08 -2.07
CA ALA A 439 -17.54 6.03 -3.44
C ALA A 439 -17.04 4.64 -3.81
N GLY A 440 -16.34 3.98 -2.90
CA GLY A 440 -15.87 2.61 -3.05
C GLY A 440 -17.02 1.60 -3.10
N GLU A 441 -17.96 1.71 -2.15
CA GLU A 441 -19.14 0.84 -2.08
C GLU A 441 -19.99 0.89 -3.35
N ARG A 442 -20.17 2.08 -3.92
CA ARG A 442 -20.85 2.30 -5.20
C ARG A 442 -20.17 1.57 -6.34
N LYS A 443 -18.84 1.57 -6.38
CA LYS A 443 -18.03 0.88 -7.40
C LYS A 443 -17.86 -0.61 -7.12
N GLY A 444 -18.26 -1.08 -5.93
CA GLY A 444 -17.97 -2.44 -5.48
C GLY A 444 -16.49 -2.69 -5.21
N GLU A 445 -15.71 -1.63 -4.97
CA GLU A 445 -14.24 -1.65 -4.91
C GLU A 445 -13.74 -0.83 -3.71
N ARG A 446 -12.54 -1.13 -3.19
CA ARG A 446 -11.94 -0.30 -2.12
C ARG A 446 -11.44 1.04 -2.66
N THR A 447 -11.78 2.11 -1.95
CA THR A 447 -11.11 3.41 -2.10
C THR A 447 -9.77 3.37 -1.38
N ILE A 448 -8.67 3.62 -2.09
CA ILE A 448 -7.32 3.63 -1.48
C ILE A 448 -6.90 5.07 -1.17
N LEU A 449 -6.49 5.32 0.08
CA LEU A 449 -5.91 6.57 0.56
C LEU A 449 -4.40 6.43 0.66
N LEU A 450 -3.68 7.17 -0.17
CA LEU A 450 -2.23 7.16 -0.22
C LEU A 450 -1.69 8.43 0.44
N PHE A 451 -0.85 8.25 1.46
CA PHE A 451 -0.18 9.32 2.19
C PHE A 451 1.32 9.24 1.93
N ASP A 452 1.81 10.04 1.00
CA ASP A 452 3.22 10.05 0.63
C ASP A 452 4.06 10.90 1.58
N ALA A 453 5.23 10.39 1.97
CA ALA A 453 6.26 11.09 2.72
C ALA A 453 5.75 11.77 4.00
N ILE A 454 5.12 10.99 4.88
CA ILE A 454 4.58 11.49 6.16
C ILE A 454 5.66 12.11 7.07
N ASN A 455 6.94 11.81 6.83
CA ASN A 455 8.03 12.44 7.55
C ASN A 455 8.38 13.86 7.07
N GLU A 456 7.84 14.33 5.93
CA GLU A 456 8.08 15.66 5.37
C GLU A 456 7.00 16.67 5.87
N GLY A 457 7.14 17.96 5.54
CA GLY A 457 6.16 19.00 5.92
C GLY A 457 6.17 19.36 7.40
N VAL A 458 4.99 19.22 8.02
CA VAL A 458 4.80 19.40 9.48
C VAL A 458 5.69 18.47 10.32
N GLY A 459 6.23 17.41 9.71
CA GLY A 459 7.25 16.55 10.28
C GLY A 459 6.70 15.34 11.02
N ALA A 460 7.60 14.40 11.29
CA ALA A 460 7.29 13.07 11.81
C ALA A 460 6.50 13.08 13.13
N HIS A 461 6.81 14.01 14.05
CA HIS A 461 6.15 14.06 15.36
C HIS A 461 4.63 14.25 15.26
N TYR A 462 4.17 15.12 14.36
CA TYR A 462 2.75 15.33 14.12
C TYR A 462 2.05 14.02 13.71
N TRP A 463 2.66 13.29 12.78
CA TRP A 463 2.13 12.00 12.34
C TRP A 463 2.16 10.97 13.46
N LYS A 464 3.22 10.91 14.27
CA LYS A 464 3.29 9.99 15.42
C LYS A 464 2.13 10.19 16.39
N CYS A 465 1.71 11.43 16.62
CA CYS A 465 0.57 11.74 17.49
C CYS A 465 -0.80 11.39 16.86
N ASN A 466 -0.97 11.57 15.55
CA ASN A 466 -2.27 11.44 14.89
C ASN A 466 -2.51 10.06 14.25
N LEU A 467 -1.46 9.35 13.83
CA LEU A 467 -1.56 8.11 13.06
C LEU A 467 -2.38 7.01 13.75
N PRO A 468 -2.33 6.80 15.09
CA PRO A 468 -3.22 5.86 15.77
C PRO A 468 -4.71 6.17 15.59
N GLU A 469 -5.08 7.45 15.64
CA GLU A 469 -6.47 7.87 15.42
C GLU A 469 -6.88 7.66 13.96
N ILE A 470 -5.99 8.00 13.03
CA ILE A 470 -6.20 7.86 11.58
C ILE A 470 -6.44 6.39 11.21
N VAL A 471 -5.54 5.50 11.64
CA VAL A 471 -5.64 4.05 11.35
C VAL A 471 -6.93 3.48 11.93
N ASN A 472 -7.26 3.79 13.19
CA ASN A 472 -8.49 3.31 13.84
C ASN A 472 -9.76 3.84 13.15
N ALA A 473 -9.74 5.08 12.65
CA ALA A 473 -10.87 5.63 11.91
C ALA A 473 -11.08 4.89 10.58
N ILE A 474 -10.02 4.66 9.81
CA ILE A 474 -10.08 3.98 8.50
C ILE A 474 -10.52 2.52 8.66
N GLN A 475 -10.06 1.84 9.71
CA GLN A 475 -10.47 0.47 10.07
C GLN A 475 -11.96 0.32 10.43
N LYS A 476 -12.75 1.40 10.51
CA LYS A 476 -14.21 1.29 10.68
C LYS A 476 -14.96 1.23 9.36
N TYR A 477 -14.29 1.50 8.25
CA TYR A 477 -14.88 1.63 6.93
C TYR A 477 -14.41 0.48 6.01
N PRO A 478 -15.28 -0.47 5.65
CA PRO A 478 -14.87 -1.69 4.92
C PRO A 478 -14.34 -1.41 3.51
N TYR A 479 -14.87 -0.39 2.85
CA TYR A 479 -14.48 0.02 1.50
C TYR A 479 -13.34 1.03 1.49
N LEU A 480 -12.63 1.21 2.62
CA LEU A 480 -11.44 2.07 2.68
C LEU A 480 -10.19 1.25 3.02
N SER A 481 -9.07 1.64 2.42
CA SER A 481 -7.74 1.25 2.87
C SER A 481 -6.76 2.41 2.78
N ALA A 482 -5.65 2.32 3.50
CA ALA A 482 -4.62 3.36 3.50
C ALA A 482 -3.20 2.81 3.44
N VAL A 483 -2.33 3.52 2.71
CA VAL A 483 -0.90 3.24 2.65
C VAL A 483 -0.12 4.50 2.95
N PHE A 484 0.79 4.42 3.91
CA PHE A 484 1.63 5.54 4.35
C PHE A 484 3.06 5.29 3.90
N SER A 485 3.71 6.28 3.26
CA SER A 485 5.14 6.20 2.96
C SER A 485 5.98 7.04 3.92
N CYS A 486 7.12 6.50 4.36
CA CYS A 486 8.04 7.16 5.28
C CYS A 486 9.50 6.88 4.89
N ARG A 487 10.44 7.74 5.28
CA ARG A 487 11.88 7.44 5.21
C ARG A 487 12.30 6.54 6.36
N ASP A 488 13.27 5.64 6.11
CA ASP A 488 13.77 4.66 7.09
C ASP A 488 14.12 5.31 8.43
N GLU A 489 14.84 6.44 8.39
CA GLU A 489 15.40 7.13 9.55
C GLU A 489 14.31 7.79 10.42
N TYR A 490 13.17 8.12 9.81
CA TYR A 490 12.05 8.78 10.45
C TYR A 490 10.96 7.82 10.91
N LEU A 491 11.03 6.54 10.52
CA LEU A 491 9.98 5.58 10.81
C LEU A 491 9.62 5.50 12.31
N PRO A 492 10.58 5.41 13.26
CA PRO A 492 10.28 5.41 14.71
C PRO A 492 9.76 6.76 15.25
N TYR A 493 9.98 7.85 14.49
CA TYR A 493 9.58 9.20 14.85
C TYR A 493 8.23 9.58 14.25
N ALA A 494 7.78 8.87 13.21
CA ALA A 494 6.52 9.12 12.50
C ALA A 494 5.43 8.10 12.86
N VAL A 495 5.83 6.89 13.28
CA VAL A 495 4.90 5.79 13.59
C VAL A 495 5.18 5.33 15.03
N PRO A 496 4.19 5.33 15.93
CA PRO A 496 4.34 4.78 17.29
C PRO A 496 4.68 3.29 17.29
N ASP A 497 5.43 2.83 18.28
CA ASP A 497 5.85 1.42 18.39
C ASP A 497 4.66 0.45 18.39
N SER A 498 3.56 0.84 19.05
CA SER A 498 2.31 0.07 19.07
C SER A 498 1.68 -0.15 17.69
N LEU A 499 1.94 0.74 16.73
CA LEU A 499 1.55 0.57 15.33
C LEU A 499 2.64 -0.12 14.52
N LEU A 500 3.92 0.11 14.81
CA LEU A 500 5.03 -0.58 14.13
C LEU A 500 5.03 -2.09 14.36
N GLU A 501 4.50 -2.55 15.50
CA GLU A 501 4.34 -3.97 15.80
C GLU A 501 3.13 -4.60 15.09
N LYS A 502 2.09 -3.81 14.80
CA LYS A 502 0.81 -4.31 14.26
C LYS A 502 0.72 -4.18 12.75
N LEU A 503 1.11 -3.04 12.20
CA LEU A 503 0.97 -2.76 10.78
C LEU A 503 2.06 -3.49 9.97
N PRO A 504 1.72 -4.07 8.82
CA PRO A 504 2.71 -4.63 7.91
C PRO A 504 3.57 -3.50 7.33
N LYS A 505 4.88 -3.76 7.25
CA LYS A 505 5.89 -2.79 6.85
C LYS A 505 6.65 -3.33 5.64
N TYR A 506 6.73 -2.52 4.59
CA TYR A 506 7.35 -2.89 3.33
C TYR A 506 8.55 -2.01 3.07
N ARG A 507 9.74 -2.60 3.12
CA ARG A 507 10.98 -1.88 2.86
C ARG A 507 11.31 -1.90 1.37
N ILE A 508 11.38 -0.73 0.75
CA ILE A 508 11.79 -0.54 -0.63
C ILE A 508 13.25 -0.13 -0.66
N ASN A 509 14.10 -0.94 -1.28
CA ASN A 509 15.54 -0.68 -1.40
C ASN A 509 15.97 -0.19 -2.79
N GLY A 510 15.01 0.22 -3.63
CA GLY A 510 15.22 0.42 -5.06
C GLY A 510 15.14 -0.89 -5.84
N PHE A 511 15.92 -1.03 -6.91
CA PHE A 511 16.03 -2.26 -7.70
C PHE A 511 16.90 -3.27 -6.95
N SER A 512 16.25 -4.24 -6.34
CA SER A 512 16.84 -5.16 -5.37
C SER A 512 17.12 -6.56 -5.93
N THR A 513 16.35 -6.98 -6.94
CA THR A 513 16.56 -8.26 -7.63
C THR A 513 17.31 -8.08 -8.95
N PRO A 514 18.03 -9.11 -9.43
CA PRO A 514 18.65 -9.08 -10.75
C PRO A 514 17.66 -8.72 -11.88
N GLU A 515 16.43 -9.23 -11.80
CA GLU A 515 15.36 -8.97 -12.77
C GLU A 515 14.89 -7.51 -12.72
N GLU A 516 14.72 -6.94 -11.52
CA GLU A 516 14.42 -5.51 -11.34
C GLU A 516 15.53 -4.64 -11.91
N MET A 517 16.80 -4.99 -11.64
CA MET A 517 17.97 -4.27 -12.16
C MET A 517 18.06 -4.34 -13.70
N GLU A 518 17.73 -5.48 -14.30
CA GLU A 518 17.68 -5.63 -15.75
C GLU A 518 16.60 -4.77 -16.37
N ARG A 519 15.38 -4.85 -15.85
CA ARG A 519 14.26 -4.01 -16.31
C ARG A 519 14.59 -2.53 -16.15
N ALA A 520 15.26 -2.15 -15.06
CA ALA A 520 15.73 -0.78 -14.83
C ALA A 520 16.80 -0.36 -15.84
N ALA A 521 17.79 -1.19 -16.11
CA ALA A 521 18.82 -0.89 -17.12
C ALA A 521 18.18 -0.65 -18.50
N ILE A 522 17.25 -1.51 -18.93
CA ILE A 522 16.50 -1.34 -20.18
C ILE A 522 15.73 -0.02 -20.15
N ARG A 523 14.97 0.22 -19.08
CA ARG A 523 14.10 1.39 -18.96
C ARG A 523 14.87 2.70 -18.96
N TYR A 524 15.96 2.81 -18.21
CA TYR A 524 16.67 4.07 -17.99
C TYR A 524 17.83 4.30 -18.97
N LEU A 525 18.38 3.27 -19.62
CA LEU A 525 19.52 3.38 -20.53
C LEU A 525 19.11 3.15 -21.99
N ASP A 526 18.51 1.99 -22.30
CA ASP A 526 18.22 1.61 -23.69
C ASP A 526 17.24 2.61 -24.34
N THR A 527 16.21 3.04 -23.61
CA THR A 527 15.23 4.04 -24.09
C THR A 527 15.87 5.40 -24.43
N LYS A 528 17.04 5.69 -23.84
CA LYS A 528 17.81 6.92 -24.06
C LYS A 528 18.94 6.72 -25.07
N GLY A 529 19.07 5.53 -25.67
CA GLY A 529 20.14 5.21 -26.61
C GLY A 529 21.51 5.02 -25.95
N ILE A 530 21.54 4.70 -24.66
CA ILE A 530 22.77 4.47 -23.90
C ILE A 530 23.03 2.97 -23.80
N ALA A 531 24.18 2.52 -24.30
CA ALA A 531 24.58 1.12 -24.23
C ALA A 531 24.81 0.65 -22.78
N ARG A 532 24.31 -0.56 -22.48
CA ARG A 532 24.48 -1.21 -21.18
C ARG A 532 25.93 -1.69 -20.97
N PRO A 533 26.48 -1.66 -19.74
CA PRO A 533 27.82 -2.19 -19.45
C PRO A 533 27.89 -3.72 -19.60
N ASN A 534 29.03 -4.26 -20.05
CA ASN A 534 29.19 -5.69 -20.38
C ASN A 534 29.57 -6.63 -19.21
N THR A 535 29.96 -6.15 -18.01
CA THR A 535 30.39 -6.98 -16.83
C THR A 535 30.68 -6.11 -15.58
N PRO A 536 30.54 -6.63 -14.34
CA PRO A 536 29.29 -7.12 -13.75
C PRO A 536 28.20 -6.04 -13.79
N TRP A 537 26.93 -6.44 -13.64
CA TRP A 537 25.76 -5.58 -13.64
C TRP A 537 26.02 -4.30 -12.85
N LEU A 538 25.65 -3.16 -13.45
CA LEU A 538 25.72 -1.78 -12.96
C LEU A 538 26.18 -1.64 -11.49
N SER A 539 27.16 -0.77 -11.25
CA SER A 539 27.68 -0.50 -9.89
C SER A 539 26.54 -0.38 -8.86
N PRO A 540 26.70 -0.91 -7.62
CA PRO A 540 25.58 -1.05 -6.67
C PRO A 540 24.80 0.24 -6.38
N GLU A 541 25.38 1.40 -6.66
CA GLU A 541 24.74 2.72 -6.59
C GLU A 541 23.53 2.85 -7.53
N PHE A 542 23.55 2.15 -8.67
CA PHE A 542 22.46 2.15 -9.66
C PHE A 542 21.24 1.33 -9.23
N ASN A 543 21.30 0.60 -8.11
CA ASN A 543 20.12 0.02 -7.49
C ASN A 543 19.15 1.11 -7.03
N ASN A 544 19.64 2.33 -6.76
CA ASN A 544 18.77 3.44 -6.40
C ASN A 544 18.17 4.12 -7.65
N PRO A 545 16.83 4.14 -7.82
CA PRO A 545 16.18 4.71 -8.99
C PRO A 545 16.54 6.18 -9.25
N LEU A 546 16.61 7.01 -8.20
CA LEU A 546 16.98 8.42 -8.35
C LEU A 546 18.40 8.58 -8.89
N PHE A 547 19.31 7.72 -8.43
CA PHE A 547 20.70 7.72 -8.87
C PHE A 547 20.83 7.34 -10.35
N LEU A 548 20.16 6.26 -10.76
CA LEU A 548 20.15 5.79 -12.14
C LEU A 548 19.46 6.79 -13.08
N LYS A 549 18.32 7.36 -12.67
CA LYS A 549 17.63 8.43 -13.39
C LYS A 549 18.56 9.62 -13.65
N THR A 550 19.11 10.17 -12.57
CA THR A 550 19.97 11.37 -12.63
C THR A 550 21.19 11.14 -13.52
N THR A 551 21.83 9.98 -13.40
CA THR A 551 23.04 9.66 -14.16
C THR A 551 22.74 9.39 -15.64
N SER A 552 21.63 8.70 -15.94
CA SER A 552 21.23 8.43 -17.34
C SER A 552 20.83 9.70 -18.08
N GLU A 553 20.10 10.61 -17.43
CA GLU A 553 19.78 11.94 -17.97
C GLU A 553 21.05 12.75 -18.24
N ALA A 554 22.04 12.62 -17.36
CA ALA A 554 23.32 13.30 -17.52
C ALA A 554 24.11 12.85 -18.75
N LEU A 555 24.15 11.55 -18.98
CA LEU A 555 24.81 10.96 -20.14
C LEU A 555 24.10 11.41 -21.42
N GLN A 556 22.76 11.35 -21.44
CA GLN A 556 21.95 11.80 -22.56
C GLN A 556 22.18 13.29 -22.86
N ALA A 557 22.15 14.16 -21.85
CA ALA A 557 22.36 15.60 -21.99
C ALA A 557 23.78 15.94 -22.51
N LYS A 558 24.79 15.14 -22.15
CA LYS A 558 26.16 15.27 -22.66
C LYS A 558 26.36 14.63 -24.05
N GLY A 559 25.33 14.01 -24.63
CA GLY A 559 25.40 13.35 -25.93
C GLY A 559 26.17 12.02 -25.93
N PHE A 560 26.34 11.40 -24.75
CA PHE A 560 26.99 10.09 -24.65
C PHE A 560 26.03 8.96 -25.00
N THR A 561 26.50 8.00 -25.80
CA THR A 561 25.77 6.78 -26.18
C THR A 561 26.23 5.54 -25.41
N GLU A 562 27.22 5.68 -24.54
CA GLU A 562 27.73 4.64 -23.66
C GLU A 562 28.33 5.29 -22.41
N PHE A 563 28.52 4.51 -21.34
CA PHE A 563 29.27 4.99 -20.19
C PHE A 563 30.74 5.27 -20.59
N PRO A 564 31.29 6.46 -20.27
CA PRO A 564 32.69 6.78 -20.53
C PRO A 564 33.69 5.69 -20.10
N ARG A 565 34.61 5.33 -21.00
CA ARG A 565 35.72 4.40 -20.69
C ARG A 565 36.52 4.92 -19.50
N GLY A 566 36.70 4.08 -18.48
CA GLY A 566 37.40 4.48 -17.24
C GLY A 566 36.48 4.92 -16.10
N LEU A 567 35.16 4.77 -16.22
CA LEU A 567 34.20 4.73 -15.08
C LEU A 567 34.37 3.47 -14.21
N ASN A 568 35.61 2.99 -14.09
CA ASN A 568 35.98 1.85 -13.27
C ASN A 568 36.32 2.40 -11.87
N GLY A 569 35.31 2.86 -11.14
CA GLY A 569 35.50 3.39 -9.79
C GLY A 569 34.34 4.24 -9.29
N ILE A 570 34.00 4.07 -8.02
CA ILE A 570 32.94 4.82 -7.33
C ILE A 570 33.15 6.35 -7.39
N SER A 571 34.41 6.81 -7.44
CA SER A 571 34.78 8.23 -7.58
C SER A 571 34.25 8.86 -8.87
N GLN A 572 34.42 8.18 -10.01
CA GLN A 572 34.01 8.71 -11.31
C GLN A 572 32.48 8.70 -11.44
N THR A 573 31.81 7.65 -10.96
CA THR A 573 30.35 7.57 -10.89
C THR A 573 29.77 8.68 -10.02
N MET A 574 30.41 8.94 -8.87
CA MET A 574 30.04 10.05 -7.99
C MET A 574 30.23 11.41 -8.63
N ALA A 575 31.37 11.65 -9.29
CA ALA A 575 31.59 12.91 -10.00
C ALA A 575 30.55 13.15 -11.10
N LEU A 576 30.14 12.09 -11.82
CA LEU A 576 29.09 12.15 -12.84
C LEU A 576 27.73 12.50 -12.23
N TYR A 577 27.37 11.90 -11.10
CA TYR A 577 26.14 12.24 -10.38
C TYR A 577 26.14 13.68 -9.85
N LEU A 578 27.23 14.14 -9.25
CA LEU A 578 27.34 15.52 -8.75
C LEU A 578 27.31 16.55 -9.88
N ASP A 579 27.92 16.23 -11.02
CA ASP A 579 27.79 17.03 -12.24
C ASP A 579 26.33 17.12 -12.67
N ALA A 580 25.62 15.99 -12.65
CA ALA A 580 24.23 15.91 -13.06
C ALA A 580 23.29 16.72 -12.16
N LEU A 581 23.55 16.73 -10.85
CA LEU A 581 22.79 17.53 -9.90
C LEU A 581 22.85 19.03 -10.20
N SER A 582 23.92 19.52 -10.84
CA SER A 582 24.00 20.93 -11.21
C SER A 582 22.82 21.39 -12.08
N TRP A 583 22.27 20.51 -12.92
CA TRP A 583 21.11 20.81 -13.75
C TRP A 583 19.77 20.72 -13.00
N ARG A 584 19.72 20.01 -11.86
CA ARG A 584 18.51 19.84 -11.03
C ARG A 584 18.38 20.89 -9.92
N THR A 585 19.36 21.78 -9.75
CA THR A 585 19.32 22.87 -8.75
C THR A 585 18.29 23.96 -9.04
N GLY A 586 17.64 23.94 -10.21
CA GLY A 586 16.64 24.95 -10.62
C GLY A 586 17.25 26.29 -11.02
N ILE A 587 18.57 26.39 -11.18
CA ILE A 587 19.26 27.65 -11.49
C ILE A 587 19.54 27.75 -12.98
N GLN A 588 18.95 28.75 -13.63
CA GLN A 588 19.34 29.17 -14.98
C GLN A 588 20.68 29.91 -14.91
N THR A 589 21.78 29.17 -14.78
CA THR A 589 23.13 29.74 -14.95
C THR A 589 23.64 29.49 -16.37
N ALA A 590 24.39 30.45 -16.91
CA ALA A 590 25.11 30.27 -18.17
C ALA A 590 26.23 29.21 -18.09
N ASN A 591 26.54 28.65 -16.90
CA ASN A 591 27.65 27.71 -16.72
C ASN A 591 27.43 26.68 -15.60
N SER A 592 26.80 25.55 -15.93
CA SER A 592 26.54 24.42 -15.01
C SER A 592 27.79 23.85 -14.35
N ALA A 593 28.96 23.94 -15.00
CA ALA A 593 30.23 23.45 -14.44
C ALA A 593 30.63 24.23 -13.18
N THR A 594 30.28 25.52 -13.09
CA THR A 594 30.58 26.33 -11.89
C THR A 594 29.73 25.96 -10.69
N ILE A 595 28.49 25.49 -10.92
CA ILE A 595 27.61 24.97 -9.87
C ILE A 595 28.08 23.59 -9.43
N SER A 596 28.42 22.70 -10.38
CA SER A 596 29.01 21.40 -10.06
C SER A 596 30.27 21.54 -9.18
N ASN A 597 31.16 22.48 -9.49
CA ASN A 597 32.34 22.73 -8.67
C ASN A 597 32.01 23.18 -7.23
N SER A 598 30.96 24.00 -7.06
CA SER A 598 30.48 24.39 -5.72
C SER A 598 29.86 23.22 -4.97
N ILE A 599 29.07 22.37 -5.65
CA ILE A 599 28.54 21.14 -5.07
C ILE A 599 29.70 20.24 -4.60
N LYS A 600 30.70 20.00 -5.46
CA LYS A 600 31.89 19.19 -5.16
C LYS A 600 32.69 19.75 -3.98
N LYS A 601 32.86 21.07 -3.91
CA LYS A 601 33.49 21.75 -2.76
C LYS A 601 32.69 21.50 -1.48
N CYS A 602 31.37 21.68 -1.53
CA CYS A 602 30.48 21.48 -0.39
C CYS A 602 30.54 20.06 0.15
N VAL A 603 30.35 19.05 -0.70
CA VAL A 603 30.39 17.64 -0.25
C VAL A 603 31.75 17.26 0.31
N GLY A 604 32.84 17.79 -0.27
CA GLY A 604 34.19 17.57 0.25
C GLY A 604 34.39 18.17 1.64
N GLN A 605 33.90 19.38 1.87
CA GLN A 605 33.98 20.05 3.17
C GLN A 605 33.12 19.35 4.24
N VAL A 606 31.88 18.98 3.90
CA VAL A 606 30.99 18.21 4.79
C VAL A 606 31.63 16.88 5.18
N ALA A 607 32.09 16.09 4.21
CA ALA A 607 32.72 14.80 4.49
C ALA A 607 34.04 14.94 5.27
N SER A 608 34.79 16.03 5.06
CA SER A 608 36.00 16.29 5.84
C SER A 608 35.70 16.60 7.30
N MET A 609 34.64 17.37 7.56
CA MET A 609 34.18 17.65 8.93
C MET A 609 33.67 16.38 9.62
N MET A 610 32.83 15.58 8.94
CA MET A 610 32.41 14.25 9.43
C MET A 610 33.62 13.39 9.82
N ALA A 611 34.59 13.27 8.91
CA ALA A 611 35.81 12.51 9.15
C ALA A 611 36.66 13.06 10.31
N MET A 612 36.71 14.39 10.52
CA MET A 612 37.46 15.00 11.62
C MET A 612 36.80 14.77 12.98
N ASN A 613 35.47 14.82 13.00
CA ASN A 613 34.70 14.63 14.22
C ASN A 613 34.53 13.15 14.57
N GLY A 614 34.96 12.24 13.70
CA GLY A 614 34.77 10.80 13.89
C GLY A 614 33.30 10.42 13.94
N CYS A 615 32.46 11.13 13.19
CA CYS A 615 31.00 10.96 13.13
C CYS A 615 30.57 10.98 11.66
N ASP A 616 29.48 10.30 11.34
CA ASP A 616 28.97 10.18 9.98
C ASP A 616 27.89 11.25 9.66
N PHE A 617 27.77 12.28 10.49
CA PHE A 617 26.86 13.43 10.38
C PHE A 617 27.57 14.75 10.72
N ILE A 618 26.90 15.87 10.42
CA ILE A 618 27.19 17.20 10.97
C ILE A 618 25.90 17.84 11.48
N GLU A 619 26.02 18.85 12.36
CA GLU A 619 24.86 19.64 12.81
C GLU A 619 24.34 20.54 11.67
N VAL A 620 23.04 20.89 11.70
CA VAL A 620 22.43 21.67 10.62
C VAL A 620 23.06 23.05 10.47
N GLU A 621 23.48 23.69 11.57
CA GLU A 621 24.15 24.99 11.57
C GLU A 621 25.49 24.93 10.82
N ASP A 622 26.29 23.90 11.09
CA ASP A 622 27.55 23.66 10.39
C ASP A 622 27.32 23.38 8.90
N ALA A 623 26.28 22.61 8.58
CA ALA A 623 25.91 22.32 7.20
C ALA A 623 25.50 23.58 6.43
N ILE A 624 24.77 24.50 7.07
CA ILE A 624 24.42 25.81 6.50
C ILE A 624 25.69 26.61 6.23
N ALA A 625 26.58 26.72 7.21
CA ALA A 625 27.82 27.48 7.07
C ALA A 625 28.72 26.95 5.93
N ILE A 626 28.85 25.62 5.83
CA ILE A 626 29.62 24.97 4.75
C ILE A 626 28.97 25.21 3.38
N ALA A 627 27.64 25.09 3.29
CA ALA A 627 26.92 25.33 2.06
C ALA A 627 27.10 26.78 1.59
N ASP A 628 26.89 27.76 2.47
CA ASP A 628 27.02 29.18 2.11
C ASP A 628 28.45 29.55 1.67
N GLU A 629 29.48 29.03 2.35
CA GLU A 629 30.88 29.26 1.95
C GLU A 629 31.25 28.51 0.65
N SER A 630 30.62 27.38 0.36
CA SER A 630 30.84 26.64 -0.89
C SER A 630 30.25 27.34 -2.10
N PHE A 631 29.13 28.02 -1.90
CA PHE A 631 28.41 28.75 -2.95
C PHE A 631 28.65 30.27 -2.91
N LYS A 632 29.57 30.74 -2.07
CA LYS A 632 29.95 32.16 -1.93
C LYS A 632 30.02 32.91 -3.26
N GLY A 633 29.39 34.08 -3.29
CA GLY A 633 29.24 34.90 -4.50
C GLY A 633 28.10 34.48 -5.42
N ARG A 634 27.23 33.56 -4.98
CA ARG A 634 26.03 33.13 -5.71
C ARG A 634 24.79 33.25 -4.83
N THR A 635 23.65 33.44 -5.48
CA THR A 635 22.34 33.57 -4.83
C THR A 635 21.59 32.26 -4.99
N ALA A 636 21.03 31.75 -3.88
CA ALA A 636 20.14 30.60 -3.90
C ALA A 636 18.80 30.97 -4.58
N PRO A 637 18.02 29.99 -5.05
CA PRO A 637 16.65 30.21 -5.52
C PRO A 637 15.81 30.97 -4.50
N GLU A 638 14.82 31.72 -4.99
CA GLU A 638 13.97 32.59 -4.15
C GLU A 638 13.33 31.79 -3.00
N GLY A 639 13.45 32.33 -1.78
CA GLY A 639 12.89 31.74 -0.56
C GLY A 639 13.67 30.54 -0.01
N LYS A 640 14.84 30.18 -0.58
CA LYS A 640 15.61 28.99 -0.17
C LYS A 640 17.04 29.30 0.26
N THR A 641 17.59 28.48 1.16
CA THR A 641 19.03 28.43 1.45
C THR A 641 19.73 27.41 0.54
N TRP A 642 21.06 27.50 0.40
CA TRP A 642 21.81 26.51 -0.35
C TRP A 642 21.68 25.10 0.22
N LEU A 643 21.67 24.97 1.56
CA LEU A 643 21.44 23.68 2.20
C LEU A 643 20.05 23.11 1.82
N GLN A 644 18.99 23.93 1.80
CA GLN A 644 17.65 23.49 1.39
C GLN A 644 17.65 22.97 -0.05
N VAL A 645 18.30 23.67 -0.99
CA VAL A 645 18.45 23.19 -2.38
C VAL A 645 19.15 21.83 -2.44
N LEU A 646 20.21 21.64 -1.66
CA LEU A 646 20.94 20.37 -1.62
C LEU A 646 20.15 19.24 -0.96
N ILE A 647 19.24 19.55 -0.02
CA ILE A 647 18.31 18.58 0.56
C ILE A 647 17.21 18.20 -0.43
N GLU A 648 16.61 19.19 -1.11
CA GLU A 648 15.54 18.96 -2.08
C GLU A 648 16.01 18.17 -3.30
N THR A 649 17.26 18.40 -3.75
CA THR A 649 17.92 17.59 -4.78
C THR A 649 18.36 16.20 -4.29
N SER A 650 18.04 15.86 -3.02
CA SER A 650 18.39 14.60 -2.37
C SER A 650 19.89 14.33 -2.34
N LEU A 651 20.74 15.36 -2.36
CA LEU A 651 22.17 15.17 -2.08
C LEU A 651 22.41 14.94 -0.58
N PHE A 652 21.79 15.79 0.22
CA PHE A 652 21.76 15.66 1.67
C PHE A 652 20.36 15.29 2.16
N ARG A 653 20.30 14.75 3.37
CA ARG A 653 19.07 14.57 4.13
C ARG A 653 19.26 15.12 5.53
N ARG A 654 18.15 15.51 6.14
CA ARG A 654 18.08 15.73 7.57
C ARG A 654 17.73 14.42 8.24
N ASP A 655 18.27 14.23 9.43
CA ASP A 655 17.96 13.14 10.33
C ASP A 655 17.54 13.75 11.69
N PRO A 656 16.62 13.12 12.41
CA PRO A 656 16.28 13.54 13.77
C PRO A 656 17.49 13.41 14.70
N PRO A 657 17.58 14.25 15.76
CA PRO A 657 18.63 14.11 16.75
C PRO A 657 18.56 12.73 17.44
N PRO A 658 19.70 12.18 17.92
CA PRO A 658 19.70 10.93 18.67
C PRO A 658 18.80 11.06 19.90
N TYR A 659 17.94 10.05 20.11
CA TYR A 659 16.98 10.04 21.20
C TYR A 659 17.71 10.08 22.56
N SER A 660 17.43 11.12 23.35
CA SER A 660 17.90 11.26 24.74
C SER A 660 16.73 11.65 25.63
N GLU A 661 16.51 10.90 26.71
CA GLU A 661 15.50 11.23 27.73
C GLU A 661 15.89 12.45 28.59
N CYS A 662 17.18 12.80 28.60
CA CYS A 662 17.74 13.97 29.27
C CYS A 662 18.30 14.92 28.21
N PHE A 663 17.45 15.78 27.64
CA PHE A 663 17.92 16.94 26.89
C PHE A 663 17.76 18.21 27.73
N ASP A 664 18.71 19.12 27.58
CA ASP A 664 18.61 20.45 28.18
C ASP A 664 17.48 21.21 27.46
N PRO A 665 16.40 21.63 28.15
CA PRO A 665 15.31 22.38 27.51
C PRO A 665 15.75 23.75 26.97
N PHE A 666 16.90 24.28 27.41
CA PHE A 666 17.49 25.51 26.87
C PHE A 666 18.48 25.26 25.72
N ASN A 667 18.89 24.01 25.51
CA ASN A 667 19.77 23.61 24.41
C ASN A 667 19.27 22.28 23.81
N PRO A 668 18.13 22.30 23.09
CA PRO A 668 17.62 21.11 22.44
C PRO A 668 18.63 20.60 21.40
N PRO A 669 18.75 19.28 21.22
CA PRO A 669 19.70 18.73 20.26
C PRO A 669 19.34 19.17 18.84
N SER A 670 20.35 19.62 18.10
CA SER A 670 20.20 20.10 16.73
C SER A 670 19.82 18.97 15.78
N GLU A 671 19.10 19.30 14.71
CA GLU A 671 18.87 18.36 13.62
C GLU A 671 20.21 18.00 12.97
N LEU A 672 20.33 16.74 12.54
CA LEU A 672 21.56 16.24 11.92
C LEU A 672 21.44 16.27 10.41
N VAL A 673 22.56 16.50 9.72
CA VAL A 673 22.66 16.45 8.27
C VAL A 673 23.60 15.33 7.85
N ARG A 674 23.12 14.49 6.93
CA ARG A 674 23.87 13.38 6.32
C ARG A 674 23.76 13.41 4.82
N PHE A 675 24.61 12.64 4.14
CA PHE A 675 24.37 12.34 2.73
C PHE A 675 23.17 11.42 2.57
N SER A 676 22.37 11.65 1.54
CA SER A 676 21.27 10.73 1.18
C SER A 676 21.79 9.36 0.75
N PHE A 677 22.99 9.31 0.17
CA PHE A 677 23.65 8.09 -0.31
C PHE A 677 24.83 7.74 0.59
N GLN A 678 24.66 6.74 1.46
CA GLN A 678 25.68 6.37 2.45
C GLN A 678 27.04 6.04 1.81
N ARG A 679 27.05 5.31 0.69
CA ARG A 679 28.30 4.95 0.00
C ARG A 679 29.10 6.18 -0.47
N PHE A 680 28.44 7.29 -0.79
CA PHE A 680 29.11 8.54 -1.14
C PHE A 680 29.76 9.19 0.07
N GLN A 681 29.06 9.18 1.19
CA GLN A 681 29.59 9.64 2.47
C GLN A 681 30.83 8.86 2.86
N ASP A 682 30.72 7.53 2.90
CA ASP A 682 31.78 6.61 3.29
C ASP A 682 33.03 6.80 2.41
N HIS A 683 32.83 6.89 1.09
CA HIS A 683 33.93 7.09 0.13
C HIS A 683 34.62 8.45 0.29
N LEU A 684 33.87 9.53 0.46
CA LEU A 684 34.45 10.86 0.67
C LEU A 684 35.12 10.99 2.04
N MET A 685 34.53 10.42 3.09
CA MET A 685 35.11 10.35 4.42
C MET A 685 36.43 9.58 4.39
N ALA A 686 36.45 8.38 3.79
CA ALA A 686 37.68 7.59 3.62
C ALA A 686 38.75 8.38 2.83
N THR A 687 38.36 9.03 1.73
CA THR A 687 39.25 9.87 0.94
C THR A 687 39.87 11.00 1.78
N SER A 688 39.06 11.65 2.63
CA SER A 688 39.50 12.72 3.54
C SER A 688 40.42 12.19 4.64
N LEU A 689 40.07 11.08 5.29
CA LEU A 689 40.88 10.44 6.32
C LEU A 689 42.27 10.08 5.80
N LEU A 690 42.35 9.44 4.63
CA LEU A 690 43.63 9.02 4.05
C LEU A 690 44.50 10.18 3.57
N SER A 691 43.91 11.36 3.32
CA SER A 691 44.72 12.55 3.03
C SER A 691 45.54 13.03 4.24
N LYS A 692 45.19 12.54 5.44
CA LYS A 692 45.84 12.87 6.73
C LYS A 692 46.72 11.74 7.26
N VAL A 693 46.74 10.58 6.61
CA VAL A 693 47.59 9.45 6.99
C VAL A 693 48.90 9.53 6.20
N SER A 694 50.03 9.63 6.91
CA SER A 694 51.36 9.55 6.29
C SER A 694 51.75 8.09 6.04
N ARG A 695 52.42 7.83 4.91
CA ARG A 695 52.95 6.49 4.57
C ARG A 695 53.97 5.97 5.59
N ASP A 696 54.62 6.86 6.32
CA ASP A 696 55.61 6.50 7.34
C ASP A 696 54.96 6.18 8.71
N GLN A 697 53.64 6.36 8.84
CA GLN A 697 52.89 6.29 10.11
C GLN A 697 51.61 5.45 9.98
N LEU A 698 51.63 4.41 9.13
CA LEU A 698 50.46 3.60 8.83
C LEU A 698 49.89 2.89 10.07
N ASN A 699 50.75 2.29 10.90
CA ASN A 699 50.32 1.55 12.10
C ASN A 699 49.82 2.49 13.21
N THR A 700 50.39 3.70 13.31
CA THR A 700 50.00 4.68 14.33
C THR A 700 48.73 5.44 13.95
N ALA A 701 48.23 5.29 12.71
CA ALA A 701 47.00 5.95 12.26
C ALA A 701 45.74 5.55 13.08
N PHE A 702 45.84 4.43 13.81
CA PHE A 702 44.80 3.86 14.67
C PHE A 702 44.97 4.20 16.16
N ASP A 703 46.07 4.87 16.53
CA ASP A 703 46.35 5.25 17.93
C ASP A 703 45.40 6.35 18.41
N ALA A 704 45.23 6.49 19.73
CA ALA A 704 44.39 7.53 20.32
C ALA A 704 44.79 8.93 19.81
N GLY A 705 43.82 9.68 19.28
CA GLY A 705 44.04 11.01 18.69
C GLY A 705 44.44 11.02 17.21
N PHE A 706 44.60 9.85 16.58
CA PHE A 706 44.85 9.73 15.14
C PHE A 706 43.56 9.51 14.34
N PRO A 707 43.57 9.79 13.02
CA PRO A 707 42.35 9.89 12.21
C PRO A 707 41.50 8.62 12.13
N LEU A 708 42.05 7.42 12.33
CA LEU A 708 41.30 6.16 12.17
C LEU A 708 40.89 5.52 13.51
N ASN A 709 41.23 6.13 14.65
CA ASN A 709 40.97 5.55 15.96
C ASN A 709 39.47 5.43 16.30
N PHE A 710 38.65 6.39 15.83
CA PHE A 710 37.20 6.40 16.10
C PHE A 710 36.45 5.21 15.48
N LEU A 711 37.09 4.46 14.58
CA LEU A 711 36.53 3.25 14.00
C LEU A 711 36.34 2.14 15.04
N PHE A 712 37.05 2.18 16.17
CA PHE A 712 37.00 1.15 17.20
C PHE A 712 36.14 1.54 18.40
N TYR A 713 35.52 0.54 19.03
CA TYR A 713 34.80 0.75 20.29
C TYR A 713 35.74 1.33 21.36
N ASP A 714 35.27 2.36 22.07
CA ASP A 714 36.02 3.10 23.10
C ASP A 714 37.38 3.67 22.62
N GLY A 715 37.60 3.78 21.30
CA GLY A 715 38.89 4.16 20.73
C GLY A 715 40.00 3.13 20.99
N LYS A 716 39.65 1.87 21.24
CA LYS A 716 40.60 0.80 21.55
C LYS A 716 40.59 -0.26 20.44
N PRO A 717 41.71 -0.46 19.71
CA PRO A 717 41.81 -1.49 18.68
C PRO A 717 41.29 -2.85 19.14
N ASP A 718 41.72 -3.35 20.30
CA ASP A 718 41.35 -4.68 20.82
C ASP A 718 39.84 -4.92 21.04
N HIS A 719 39.04 -3.84 21.15
CA HIS A 719 37.59 -3.90 21.38
C HIS A 719 36.78 -4.11 20.08
N GLY A 720 37.44 -4.11 18.91
CA GLY A 720 36.79 -4.36 17.62
C GLY A 720 36.24 -3.09 16.96
N LEU A 721 35.89 -3.21 15.68
CA LEU A 721 35.37 -2.11 14.86
C LEU A 721 33.88 -1.86 15.15
N HIS A 722 33.49 -0.58 15.15
CA HIS A 722 32.10 -0.17 15.34
C HIS A 722 31.28 -0.55 14.10
N TYR A 723 30.18 -1.29 14.31
CA TYR A 723 29.35 -1.78 13.20
C TYR A 723 28.76 -0.63 12.34
N GLN A 724 28.47 0.51 12.97
CA GLN A 724 27.98 1.71 12.27
C GLN A 724 28.95 2.22 11.20
N TYR A 725 30.26 1.91 11.30
CA TYR A 725 31.28 2.32 10.34
C TYR A 725 31.67 1.22 9.35
N THR A 726 30.94 0.11 9.28
CA THR A 726 31.24 -0.97 8.34
C THR A 726 31.29 -0.50 6.87
N GLY A 727 30.42 0.44 6.49
CA GLY A 727 30.47 1.05 5.15
C GLY A 727 31.74 1.87 4.91
N LEU A 728 32.15 2.68 5.87
CA LEU A 728 33.41 3.42 5.85
C LEU A 728 34.64 2.50 5.84
N VAL A 729 34.63 1.42 6.61
CA VAL A 729 35.67 0.38 6.60
C VAL A 729 35.76 -0.27 5.23
N SER A 730 34.62 -0.57 4.59
CA SER A 730 34.58 -1.10 3.22
C SER A 730 35.20 -0.13 2.20
N ALA A 731 34.86 1.17 2.30
CA ALA A 731 35.44 2.21 1.46
C ALA A 731 36.96 2.35 1.70
N LEU A 732 37.40 2.33 2.97
CA LEU A 732 38.82 2.32 3.32
C LEU A 732 39.53 1.12 2.70
N SER A 733 39.02 -0.11 2.86
CA SER A 733 39.61 -1.30 2.24
C SER A 733 39.78 -1.21 0.72
N THR A 734 38.96 -0.40 0.03
CA THR A 734 39.08 -0.17 -1.41
C THR A 734 40.10 0.93 -1.76
N ILE A 735 40.05 2.06 -1.06
CA ILE A 735 40.88 3.25 -1.39
C ILE A 735 42.30 3.14 -0.81
N TYR A 736 42.46 2.42 0.30
CA TYR A 736 43.72 2.30 1.03
C TYR A 736 44.83 1.66 0.18
N PRO A 737 44.60 0.52 -0.53
CA PRO A 737 45.60 -0.06 -1.43
C PRO A 737 45.95 0.89 -2.58
N GLU A 738 44.97 1.57 -3.17
CA GLU A 738 45.20 2.50 -4.27
C GLU A 738 46.08 3.69 -3.87
N LYS A 739 45.86 4.26 -2.68
CA LYS A 739 46.59 5.46 -2.22
C LYS A 739 47.92 5.13 -1.52
N LEU A 740 47.95 4.06 -0.75
CA LEU A 740 49.05 3.75 0.17
C LEU A 740 49.87 2.53 -0.26
N GLY A 741 49.40 1.75 -1.24
CA GLY A 741 50.12 0.60 -1.80
C GLY A 741 50.15 -0.62 -0.89
N VAL A 742 49.32 -0.64 0.17
CA VAL A 742 49.22 -1.72 1.15
C VAL A 742 47.76 -2.00 1.48
N GLU A 743 47.45 -3.22 1.91
CA GLU A 743 46.09 -3.60 2.32
C GLU A 743 45.69 -2.96 3.64
N PHE A 744 44.49 -2.37 3.72
CA PHE A 744 43.96 -1.76 4.95
C PHE A 744 44.01 -2.74 6.12
N ALA A 745 43.52 -3.96 5.90
CA ALA A 745 43.48 -5.00 6.92
C ALA A 745 44.86 -5.30 7.49
N LYS A 746 45.92 -5.31 6.66
CA LYS A 746 47.29 -5.61 7.10
C LYS A 746 47.94 -4.50 7.93
N THR A 747 47.35 -3.31 7.94
CA THR A 747 47.83 -2.18 8.75
C THR A 747 47.12 -2.04 10.09
N LEU A 748 46.06 -2.82 10.33
CA LEU A 748 45.38 -2.84 11.63
C LEU A 748 46.31 -3.41 12.72
N PRO A 749 46.32 -2.83 13.93
CA PRO A 749 46.89 -3.49 15.10
C PRO A 749 46.25 -4.87 15.28
N ASP A 750 47.05 -5.91 15.56
CA ASP A 750 46.57 -7.29 15.73
C ASP A 750 45.60 -7.77 14.63
N TRP A 751 45.91 -7.44 13.37
CA TRP A 751 45.02 -7.67 12.23
C TRP A 751 44.48 -9.09 12.11
N GLU A 752 45.21 -10.12 12.55
CA GLU A 752 44.76 -11.53 12.54
C GLU A 752 43.53 -11.72 13.42
N LEU A 753 43.49 -11.08 14.60
CA LEU A 753 42.38 -11.12 15.54
C LEU A 753 41.15 -10.38 14.99
N HIS A 754 41.37 -9.24 14.35
CA HIS A 754 40.32 -8.47 13.68
C HIS A 754 39.76 -9.19 12.46
N TRP A 755 40.65 -9.80 11.68
CA TRP A 755 40.29 -10.66 10.58
C TRP A 755 39.46 -11.85 11.06
N GLU A 756 39.73 -12.39 12.24
CA GLU A 756 38.95 -13.49 12.80
C GLU A 756 37.55 -13.10 13.29
N ARG A 757 37.45 -11.94 13.92
CA ARG A 757 36.22 -11.45 14.56
C ARG A 757 35.27 -10.73 13.60
N ASP A 758 35.79 -10.05 12.58
CA ASP A 758 35.01 -9.17 11.73
C ASP A 758 34.74 -9.77 10.35
N GLN A 759 33.48 -10.19 10.14
CA GLN A 759 33.04 -10.71 8.84
C GLN A 759 33.14 -9.68 7.71
N SER A 760 33.09 -8.38 8.02
CA SER A 760 33.17 -7.33 7.01
C SER A 760 34.57 -7.22 6.40
N LEU A 761 35.63 -7.26 7.22
CA LEU A 761 37.02 -7.25 6.75
C LEU A 761 37.32 -8.44 5.82
N ARG A 762 36.80 -9.62 6.15
CA ARG A 762 36.92 -10.85 5.32
C ARG A 762 36.18 -10.77 3.99
N ARG A 763 35.04 -10.08 3.96
CA ARG A 763 34.17 -9.97 2.78
C ARG A 763 34.74 -9.03 1.71
N PHE A 764 35.47 -8.00 2.12
CA PHE A 764 35.94 -6.92 1.24
C PHE A 764 37.40 -7.04 0.80
N SER A 765 38.13 -8.01 1.33
CA SER A 765 39.56 -8.24 1.03
C SER A 765 39.78 -9.44 0.08
N ARG A 766 38.71 -9.90 -0.59
CA ARG A 766 38.73 -11.00 -1.57
C ARG A 766 38.53 -10.48 -2.99
#